data_AF-A0A2S7P953-F1
#
_entry.id   AF-A0A2S7P953-F1
#
_cell.length_a   1.000
_cell.length_b   1.000
_cell.length_c   1.000
_cell.angle_alpha   90.00
_cell.angle_beta   90.00
_cell.angle_gamma   90.00
#
_symmetry.space_group_name_H-M   'P 1'
#
loop_
_entity.id
_entity.type
_entity.pdbx_description
1 polymer ?
#
loop_
_entity_poly.entity_id
_entity_poly.type
_entity_poly.pdbx_seq_one_letter_code
_entity_poly.pdbx_strand_id
1 'polypeptide(L)'
;MQVATQPLTNLFLRALYYNVQRLGLHIHPYLQKTIRPLSASQPSSCSLVLGYLQLLFWSRVNDRESVHPSALMSSIKEWMHLVFDPSPLGLAIAIILALSIPIFLHTVVFRASGLTTLPTILLIGPSGSGKTALLTLFERENKPATTHTSQAPLTAECSLPVDTVAASNKYRSVNDPTNQVHKKFLLVDTPGHGKLRHHAFQNVTNTSNLRGVIFVVDATTLGAGEEGLREAADYLHDLLIVMQKLMGEGKSSKAPKELPILIAANKMDLFTALPAALVKSSLEREITKVRVSRSKGLLDSGVGLGDEQDEEKDDWLGEMGSEDFKFSQMEEFDISVEVAGGNVLGADGASTESWWRWKIGALRYNIHEAEIAVGKIGRKPRVAMELRRLKMTTIDVESLEKEGEKKESGAQAVSRKKRKTRDGKRGKIEISEGKEVINLDGSSTEDETASETESEDGGPARKKLKSSTEPSTPSQAKKDLEKIRTFKVLKVDWYYDSVKAGKILPMDGYLVYEGRPVQEPAQDLISTNASPPSRGSDILARAVADAKSSPSTAYMKHGNARYHKPTKSVTRPTHLLHQTTSEHDDPEKFPPLPDYLTKLYSCERPTPLHSPNDEFINLLKKIKTARQLNSDAIGVRAYSTLIASIAAYPYKLTSPTEVLRLPGCDQKTALLFQQYQQTGTLAEVTDVENDARMKVLLDFYNIWGVGDHTAREFYSRGWRDRDDIIEYGWERLTRVQQIGVKYYDEFLTPIPAAEVEDIGAVVLKEANEIIPGYQMVIVGGHRRGKPFSGDVDIMLTHPDPEATLNFVPLITDRLEELGWVTNVLQHSLANSARGQAPVAYKSPRPSGSGFDTMDKALVVWRDIRYDKAKHEKNPNIHRRVDIIITPWKTAGCGILGWSGGTTFQRDLRRYVRKVKDWKFDSSGMRDRRDGEWLDLEGSVVGWGEGKLREKEMKVFEMCGLAWREPWERCTG
;
A
#
# COMPACT_ATOMS: atom_id res chain seq x y z
N MET A 1 10.55 -2.00 -24.21
CA MET A 1 10.78 -1.11 -25.37
C MET A 1 12.13 -1.36 -26.07
N GLN A 2 13.19 -1.84 -25.40
CA GLN A 2 14.55 -1.98 -25.97
C GLN A 2 14.76 -3.07 -27.06
N VAL A 3 13.79 -3.95 -27.34
CA VAL A 3 13.98 -5.10 -28.25
C VAL A 3 13.73 -4.75 -29.73
N ALA A 4 13.02 -3.65 -30.03
CA ALA A 4 12.56 -3.35 -31.40
C ALA A 4 13.54 -2.55 -32.28
N THR A 5 14.63 -2.01 -31.72
CA THR A 5 15.50 -1.02 -32.41
C THR A 5 16.75 -1.61 -33.08
N GLN A 6 17.14 -2.84 -32.74
CA GLN A 6 18.37 -3.48 -33.23
C GLN A 6 18.48 -3.70 -34.77
N PRO A 7 17.39 -3.90 -35.55
CA PRO A 7 17.49 -4.05 -36.99
C PRO A 7 17.87 -2.76 -37.73
N LEU A 8 17.34 -1.62 -37.26
CA LEU A 8 17.44 -0.33 -37.95
C LEU A 8 18.84 0.30 -37.85
N THR A 9 19.50 0.17 -36.70
CA THR A 9 20.88 0.67 -36.51
C THR A 9 21.89 -0.08 -37.39
N ASN A 10 21.76 -1.40 -37.51
CA ASN A 10 22.56 -2.21 -38.42
C ASN A 10 22.33 -1.85 -39.90
N LEU A 11 21.08 -1.57 -40.28
CA LEU A 11 20.76 -1.14 -41.64
C LEU A 11 21.37 0.22 -41.97
N PHE A 12 21.29 1.17 -41.04
CA PHE A 12 21.87 2.51 -41.18
C PHE A 12 23.41 2.46 -41.30
N LEU A 13 24.09 1.68 -40.46
CA LEU A 13 25.55 1.51 -40.52
C LEU A 13 26.01 0.85 -41.83
N ARG A 14 25.27 -0.13 -42.36
CA ARG A 14 25.53 -0.71 -43.68
C ARG A 14 25.35 0.30 -44.81
N ALA A 15 24.29 1.12 -44.77
CA ALA A 15 24.08 2.18 -45.75
C ALA A 15 25.19 3.25 -45.70
N LEU A 16 25.66 3.61 -44.51
CA LEU A 16 26.78 4.55 -44.32
C LEU A 16 28.07 4.00 -44.94
N TYR A 17 28.44 2.76 -44.62
CA TYR A 17 29.63 2.09 -45.16
C TYR A 17 29.62 2.03 -46.70
N TYR A 18 28.47 1.63 -47.28
CA TYR A 18 28.31 1.50 -48.73
C TYR A 18 28.44 2.85 -49.45
N ASN A 19 27.88 3.93 -48.87
CA ASN A 19 28.01 5.27 -49.42
C ASN A 19 29.44 5.84 -49.30
N VAL A 20 30.17 5.56 -48.20
CA VAL A 20 31.57 5.98 -48.05
C VAL A 20 32.47 5.28 -49.08
N GLN A 21 32.29 3.98 -49.33
CA GLN A 21 33.01 3.29 -50.42
C GLN A 21 32.69 3.90 -51.79
N ARG A 22 31.43 4.26 -52.05
CA ARG A 22 30.99 4.88 -53.32
C ARG A 22 31.54 6.29 -53.54
N LEU A 23 32.01 6.96 -52.48
CA LEU A 23 32.63 8.29 -52.52
C LEU A 23 34.18 8.26 -52.56
N GLY A 24 34.81 7.08 -52.59
CA GLY A 24 36.26 6.93 -52.74
C GLY A 24 37.11 7.41 -51.55
N LEU A 25 36.48 7.67 -50.40
CA LEU A 25 37.18 8.17 -49.20
C LEU A 25 37.91 7.04 -48.47
N HIS A 26 39.20 7.23 -48.21
CA HIS A 26 40.02 6.25 -47.47
C HIS A 26 39.57 6.13 -46.00
N ILE A 27 39.09 4.94 -45.63
CA ILE A 27 38.70 4.61 -44.26
C ILE A 27 39.95 4.22 -43.44
N HIS A 28 40.10 4.79 -42.25
CA HIS A 28 41.24 4.53 -41.36
C HIS A 28 41.33 3.04 -40.94
N PRO A 29 42.53 2.40 -40.89
CA PRO A 29 42.65 0.93 -40.73
C PRO A 29 41.98 0.33 -39.48
N TYR A 30 41.78 1.12 -38.43
CA TYR A 30 41.07 0.67 -37.22
C TYR A 30 39.60 0.29 -37.48
N LEU A 31 38.92 0.99 -38.38
CA LEU A 31 37.51 0.72 -38.75
C LEU A 31 37.35 -0.57 -39.57
N GLN A 32 38.39 -1.05 -40.25
CA GLN A 32 38.35 -2.34 -40.95
C GLN A 32 38.40 -3.54 -39.99
N LYS A 33 38.97 -3.40 -38.79
CA LYS A 33 39.06 -4.51 -37.82
C LYS A 33 37.74 -4.77 -37.07
N THR A 34 36.90 -3.74 -36.88
CA THR A 34 35.62 -3.86 -36.17
C THR A 34 34.50 -4.50 -36.98
N ILE A 35 34.66 -4.63 -38.30
CA ILE A 35 33.61 -5.16 -39.21
C ILE A 35 34.03 -6.54 -39.74
N ARG A 36 34.05 -7.54 -38.84
CA ARG A 36 34.03 -8.97 -39.18
C ARG A 36 32.81 -9.64 -38.54
N PRO A 37 32.22 -10.68 -39.16
CA PRO A 37 30.98 -11.28 -38.66
C PRO A 37 31.23 -12.10 -37.39
N LEU A 38 30.68 -11.63 -36.26
CA LEU A 38 30.54 -12.44 -35.05
C LEU A 38 29.35 -13.39 -35.19
N SER A 39 29.52 -14.63 -34.73
CA SER A 39 28.47 -15.65 -34.69
C SER A 39 27.46 -15.39 -33.56
N ALA A 40 26.25 -15.93 -33.71
CA ALA A 40 25.10 -15.56 -32.90
C ALA A 40 25.02 -16.30 -31.54
N SER A 41 25.84 -15.90 -30.56
CA SER A 41 25.65 -16.32 -29.15
C SER A 41 26.42 -15.49 -28.10
N GLN A 42 25.91 -14.31 -27.69
CA GLN A 42 26.06 -13.75 -26.32
C GLN A 42 25.34 -12.38 -26.18
N PRO A 43 24.82 -11.99 -24.99
CA PRO A 43 24.14 -10.71 -24.79
C PRO A 43 24.82 -9.75 -23.77
N SER A 44 25.64 -8.79 -24.23
CA SER A 44 25.88 -7.50 -23.55
C SER A 44 26.85 -6.58 -24.32
N SER A 45 26.33 -5.54 -24.99
CA SER A 45 27.15 -4.59 -25.77
C SER A 45 26.59 -3.16 -25.75
N CYS A 46 26.69 -2.47 -24.62
CA CYS A 46 26.44 -1.02 -24.52
C CYS A 46 27.55 -0.25 -23.79
N SER A 47 28.24 -0.88 -22.83
CA SER A 47 29.30 -0.23 -22.01
C SER A 47 30.54 0.18 -22.81
N LEU A 48 30.87 -0.53 -23.90
CA LEU A 48 32.10 -0.32 -24.69
C LEU A 48 32.14 1.01 -25.45
N VAL A 49 30.99 1.56 -25.87
CA VAL A 49 30.95 2.81 -26.65
C VAL A 49 31.22 4.05 -25.77
N LEU A 50 30.66 4.06 -24.56
CA LEU A 50 30.92 5.12 -23.57
C LEU A 50 32.37 5.08 -23.07
N GLY A 51 32.89 3.89 -22.75
CA GLY A 51 34.30 3.72 -22.37
C GLY A 51 35.29 4.17 -23.45
N TYR A 52 34.98 3.94 -24.73
CA TYR A 52 35.84 4.40 -25.84
C TYR A 52 35.82 5.92 -26.02
N LEU A 53 34.69 6.59 -25.77
CA LEU A 53 34.61 8.05 -25.76
C LEU A 53 35.37 8.66 -24.57
N GLN A 54 35.29 8.07 -23.38
CA GLN A 54 36.12 8.49 -22.24
C GLN A 54 37.61 8.29 -22.52
N LEU A 55 38.03 7.16 -23.10
CA LEU A 55 39.43 6.91 -23.47
C LEU A 55 39.94 7.88 -24.54
N LEU A 56 39.14 8.22 -25.55
CA LEU A 56 39.51 9.23 -26.55
C LEU A 56 39.64 10.65 -25.97
N PHE A 57 38.86 10.97 -24.92
CA PHE A 57 38.97 12.25 -24.22
C PHE A 57 40.21 12.28 -23.32
N TRP A 58 40.44 11.23 -22.53
CA TRP A 58 41.54 11.12 -21.57
C TRP A 58 42.91 10.99 -22.26
N SER A 59 42.99 10.20 -23.33
CA SER A 59 44.21 10.02 -24.14
C SER A 59 44.64 11.29 -24.89
N ARG A 60 43.84 12.36 -24.90
CA ARG A 60 44.15 13.64 -25.54
C ARG A 60 44.54 14.76 -24.55
N VAL A 61 44.48 14.46 -23.25
CA VAL A 61 44.78 15.41 -22.16
C VAL A 61 46.14 15.12 -21.51
N ASN A 62 46.75 13.96 -21.77
CA ASN A 62 47.91 13.46 -21.01
C ASN A 62 49.27 13.55 -21.75
N ASP A 63 49.31 14.07 -22.98
CA ASP A 63 50.58 14.45 -23.63
C ASP A 63 50.98 15.87 -23.25
N ARG A 64 52.26 16.06 -22.92
CA ARG A 64 52.76 17.25 -22.22
C ARG A 64 52.98 18.44 -23.14
N GLU A 65 52.38 19.58 -22.81
CA GLU A 65 53.11 20.82 -22.49
C GLU A 65 52.17 21.88 -21.86
N SER A 66 52.75 22.92 -21.25
CA SER A 66 52.03 23.85 -20.36
C SER A 66 51.17 24.88 -21.10
N VAL A 67 49.88 24.62 -21.23
CA VAL A 67 48.90 25.58 -21.78
C VAL A 67 48.25 26.42 -20.66
N HIS A 68 48.50 27.73 -20.65
CA HIS A 68 47.83 28.65 -19.72
C HIS A 68 46.31 28.78 -20.01
N PRO A 69 45.46 29.04 -18.99
CA PRO A 69 44.00 29.16 -19.16
C PRO A 69 43.52 30.20 -20.18
N SER A 70 44.36 31.17 -20.54
CA SER A 70 44.08 32.19 -21.55
C SER A 70 43.75 31.63 -22.93
N ALA A 71 44.38 30.53 -23.36
CA ALA A 71 44.21 29.97 -24.71
C ALA A 71 42.83 29.32 -24.92
N LEU A 72 42.22 28.76 -23.86
CA LEU A 72 40.86 28.23 -23.92
C LEU A 72 39.83 29.37 -24.00
N MET A 73 40.03 30.44 -23.23
CA MET A 73 39.16 31.62 -23.26
C MET A 73 39.28 32.42 -24.55
N SER A 74 40.44 32.47 -25.22
CA SER A 74 40.55 33.06 -26.55
C SER A 74 39.81 32.22 -27.59
N SER A 75 40.01 30.89 -27.59
CA SER A 75 39.32 29.97 -28.50
C SER A 75 37.79 30.05 -28.37
N ILE A 76 37.27 30.12 -27.14
CA ILE A 76 35.82 30.26 -26.90
C ILE A 76 35.32 31.64 -27.38
N LYS A 77 36.08 32.71 -27.18
CA LYS A 77 35.74 34.04 -27.71
C LYS A 77 35.74 34.07 -29.25
N GLU A 78 36.72 33.46 -29.91
CA GLU A 78 36.77 33.36 -31.37
C GLU A 78 35.56 32.58 -31.92
N TRP A 79 35.17 31.48 -31.28
CA TRP A 79 33.94 30.75 -31.64
C TRP A 79 32.67 31.58 -31.39
N MET A 80 32.59 32.34 -30.30
CA MET A 80 31.46 33.25 -30.07
C MET A 80 31.42 34.38 -31.11
N HIS A 81 32.56 34.98 -31.46
CA HIS A 81 32.63 35.97 -32.54
C HIS A 81 32.20 35.37 -33.87
N LEU A 82 32.66 34.17 -34.24
CA LEU A 82 32.27 33.50 -35.49
C LEU A 82 30.76 33.18 -35.56
N VAL A 83 30.11 32.92 -34.41
CA VAL A 83 28.68 32.59 -34.32
C VAL A 83 27.78 33.85 -34.27
N PHE A 84 28.28 34.96 -33.72
CA PHE A 84 27.53 36.22 -33.59
C PHE A 84 27.91 37.30 -34.61
N ASP A 85 28.98 37.11 -35.41
CA ASP A 85 29.28 37.99 -36.54
C ASP A 85 28.16 37.91 -37.59
N PRO A 86 27.65 39.05 -38.10
CA PRO A 86 26.54 39.10 -39.04
C PRO A 86 26.95 38.72 -40.48
N SER A 87 27.61 37.57 -40.64
CA SER A 87 27.88 37.01 -41.97
C SER A 87 26.54 36.54 -42.60
N PRO A 88 26.26 36.89 -43.88
CA PRO A 88 25.04 36.44 -44.55
C PRO A 88 24.89 34.91 -44.61
N LEU A 89 26.04 34.21 -44.60
CA LEU A 89 26.12 32.75 -44.64
C LEU A 89 25.75 32.13 -43.28
N GLY A 90 26.23 32.71 -42.17
CA GLY A 90 25.82 32.31 -40.82
C GLY A 90 24.33 32.52 -40.58
N LEU A 91 23.78 33.67 -41.00
CA LEU A 91 22.35 33.95 -40.93
C LEU A 91 21.51 32.94 -41.75
N ALA A 92 21.96 32.59 -42.95
CA ALA A 92 21.29 31.58 -43.78
C ALA A 92 21.30 30.19 -43.12
N ILE A 93 22.42 29.77 -42.52
CA ILE A 93 22.51 28.50 -41.78
C ILE A 93 21.58 28.52 -40.55
N ALA A 94 21.54 29.62 -39.80
CA ALA A 94 20.67 29.77 -38.64
C ALA A 94 19.18 29.66 -39.02
N ILE A 95 18.76 30.29 -40.12
CA ILE A 95 17.40 30.19 -40.65
C ILE A 95 17.08 28.76 -41.11
N ILE A 96 18.00 28.11 -41.82
CA ILE A 96 17.83 26.71 -42.26
C ILE A 96 17.68 25.78 -41.06
N LEU A 97 18.48 25.94 -40.00
CA LEU A 97 18.35 25.15 -38.77
C LEU A 97 17.05 25.45 -38.02
N ALA A 98 16.69 26.73 -37.86
CA ALA A 98 15.46 27.15 -37.18
C ALA A 98 14.18 26.66 -37.87
N LEU A 99 14.19 26.47 -39.20
CA LEU A 99 13.07 25.91 -39.95
C LEU A 99 13.12 24.38 -40.04
N SER A 100 14.31 23.78 -40.23
CA SER A 100 14.44 22.33 -40.39
C SER A 100 14.31 21.55 -39.09
N ILE A 101 14.75 22.10 -37.94
CA ILE A 101 14.66 21.40 -36.65
C ILE A 101 13.19 21.15 -36.26
N PRO A 102 12.26 22.12 -36.28
CA PRO A 102 10.84 21.86 -36.01
C PRO A 102 10.21 20.88 -37.00
N ILE A 103 10.55 20.95 -38.29
CA ILE A 103 10.03 20.03 -39.31
C ILE A 103 10.57 18.60 -39.08
N PHE A 104 11.85 18.45 -38.76
CA PHE A 104 12.46 17.16 -38.42
C PHE A 104 11.87 16.59 -37.12
N LEU A 105 11.74 17.42 -36.08
CA LEU A 105 11.20 16.99 -34.79
C LEU A 105 9.71 16.62 -34.93
N HIS A 106 8.92 17.35 -35.72
CA HIS A 106 7.55 16.96 -36.07
C HIS A 106 7.52 15.64 -36.86
N THR A 107 8.29 15.52 -37.95
CA THR A 107 8.27 14.32 -38.82
C THR A 107 8.87 13.08 -38.19
N VAL A 108 9.77 13.21 -37.21
CA VAL A 108 10.32 12.08 -36.43
C VAL A 108 9.43 11.77 -35.23
N VAL A 109 9.14 12.74 -34.35
CA VAL A 109 8.43 12.46 -33.09
C VAL A 109 6.97 12.07 -33.32
N PHE A 110 6.22 12.81 -34.15
CA PHE A 110 4.80 12.49 -34.39
C PHE A 110 4.57 11.27 -35.30
N ARG A 111 5.60 10.80 -36.03
CA ARG A 111 5.54 9.51 -36.75
C ARG A 111 6.06 8.34 -35.92
N ALA A 112 6.99 8.58 -34.99
CA ALA A 112 7.49 7.56 -34.07
C ALA A 112 6.55 7.30 -32.87
N SER A 113 5.62 8.20 -32.56
CA SER A 113 4.57 8.03 -31.54
C SER A 113 3.45 7.04 -31.94
N GLY A 114 3.80 5.97 -32.66
CA GLY A 114 2.90 4.96 -33.22
C GLY A 114 2.94 3.64 -32.46
N LEU A 115 2.45 3.61 -31.22
CA LEU A 115 2.22 2.37 -30.45
C LEU A 115 1.08 2.55 -29.44
N THR A 116 -0.07 3.04 -29.92
CA THR A 116 -1.28 3.26 -29.12
C THR A 116 -1.98 1.93 -28.83
N THR A 117 -1.89 1.44 -27.59
CA THR A 117 -2.77 0.36 -27.13
C THR A 117 -4.22 0.84 -27.18
N LEU A 118 -5.13 0.02 -27.71
CA LEU A 118 -6.56 0.34 -27.73
C LEU A 118 -7.08 0.51 -26.29
N PRO A 119 -8.05 1.41 -26.05
CA PRO A 119 -8.71 1.53 -24.75
C PRO A 119 -9.56 0.28 -24.47
N THR A 120 -9.51 -0.22 -23.23
CA THR A 120 -10.21 -1.45 -22.85
C THR A 120 -11.40 -1.15 -21.94
N ILE A 121 -12.51 -1.84 -22.19
CA ILE A 121 -13.69 -1.92 -21.30
C ILE A 121 -13.92 -3.39 -20.93
N LEU A 122 -14.28 -3.64 -19.67
CA LEU A 122 -14.41 -4.98 -19.10
C LEU A 122 -15.87 -5.28 -18.74
N LEU A 123 -16.45 -6.36 -19.28
CA LEU A 123 -17.77 -6.87 -18.91
C LEU A 123 -17.64 -7.86 -17.75
N ILE A 124 -18.31 -7.58 -16.63
CA ILE A 124 -18.31 -8.36 -15.39
C ILE A 124 -19.77 -8.63 -14.97
N GLY A 125 -20.01 -9.60 -14.08
CA GLY A 125 -21.32 -9.89 -13.50
C GLY A 125 -21.73 -11.36 -13.58
N PRO A 126 -22.84 -11.77 -12.92
CA PRO A 126 -23.23 -13.17 -12.71
C PRO A 126 -23.43 -14.01 -13.98
N SER A 127 -23.59 -15.33 -13.82
CA SER A 127 -23.95 -16.21 -14.94
C SER A 127 -25.33 -15.83 -15.50
N GLY A 128 -25.57 -16.09 -16.80
CA GLY A 128 -26.85 -15.79 -17.46
C GLY A 128 -27.19 -14.32 -17.68
N SER A 129 -26.43 -13.36 -17.14
CA SER A 129 -26.76 -11.93 -17.21
C SER A 129 -26.68 -11.29 -18.60
N GLY A 130 -26.14 -12.00 -19.60
CA GLY A 130 -26.13 -11.58 -21.01
C GLY A 130 -24.86 -10.90 -21.52
N LYS A 131 -23.77 -10.85 -20.74
CA LYS A 131 -22.48 -10.24 -21.16
C LYS A 131 -21.98 -10.69 -22.54
N THR A 132 -21.93 -12.01 -22.80
CA THR A 132 -21.45 -12.55 -24.08
C THR A 132 -22.39 -12.21 -25.25
N ALA A 133 -23.68 -12.00 -24.98
CA ALA A 133 -24.65 -11.54 -25.96
C ALA A 133 -24.46 -10.04 -26.24
N LEU A 134 -24.16 -9.23 -25.21
CA LEU A 134 -23.79 -7.82 -25.35
C LEU A 134 -22.48 -7.65 -26.14
N LEU A 135 -21.47 -8.48 -25.86
CA LEU A 135 -20.22 -8.53 -26.62
C LEU A 135 -20.47 -8.85 -28.10
N THR A 136 -21.23 -9.91 -28.40
CA THR A 136 -21.49 -10.30 -29.80
C THR A 136 -22.45 -9.35 -30.54
N LEU A 137 -23.33 -8.65 -29.83
CA LEU A 137 -24.10 -7.52 -30.38
C LEU A 137 -23.16 -6.38 -30.80
N PHE A 138 -22.20 -6.00 -29.95
CA PHE A 138 -21.25 -4.90 -30.21
C PHE A 138 -20.09 -5.28 -31.16
N GLU A 139 -19.84 -6.57 -31.38
CA GLU A 139 -18.93 -7.10 -32.40
C GLU A 139 -19.56 -7.05 -33.81
N ARG A 140 -20.90 -7.25 -33.91
CA ARG A 140 -21.58 -7.58 -35.18
C ARG A 140 -22.61 -6.56 -35.65
N GLU A 141 -22.91 -5.56 -34.84
CA GLU A 141 -23.81 -4.41 -35.11
C GLU A 141 -25.25 -4.75 -35.55
N ASN A 142 -25.64 -6.04 -35.60
CA ASN A 142 -26.92 -6.51 -36.14
C ASN A 142 -27.70 -7.44 -35.20
N LYS A 143 -27.12 -8.57 -34.79
CA LYS A 143 -27.78 -9.58 -33.95
C LYS A 143 -26.77 -10.25 -33.00
N PRO A 144 -27.12 -10.47 -31.72
CA PRO A 144 -26.30 -11.23 -30.79
C PRO A 144 -26.28 -12.73 -31.18
N ALA A 145 -25.21 -13.43 -30.83
CA ALA A 145 -25.10 -14.87 -31.07
C ALA A 145 -25.85 -15.69 -30.00
N THR A 146 -26.14 -16.96 -30.29
CA THR A 146 -26.56 -17.95 -29.28
C THR A 146 -25.40 -18.25 -28.33
N THR A 147 -25.51 -17.85 -27.06
CA THR A 147 -24.41 -17.92 -26.08
C THR A 147 -24.49 -19.13 -25.16
N HIS A 148 -23.35 -19.75 -24.87
CA HIS A 148 -23.18 -20.73 -23.78
C HIS A 148 -22.26 -20.18 -22.68
N THR A 149 -22.24 -20.82 -21.52
CA THR A 149 -21.40 -20.42 -20.37
C THR A 149 -19.91 -20.54 -20.69
N SER A 150 -19.25 -19.42 -20.96
CA SER A 150 -17.79 -19.42 -21.18
C SER A 150 -17.01 -19.82 -19.92
N GLN A 151 -15.85 -20.46 -20.13
CA GLN A 151 -14.90 -20.84 -19.07
C GLN A 151 -13.63 -19.96 -19.05
N ALA A 152 -13.43 -19.13 -20.08
CA ALA A 152 -12.29 -18.23 -20.23
C ALA A 152 -12.75 -16.82 -20.70
N PRO A 153 -11.96 -15.76 -20.49
CA PRO A 153 -12.25 -14.45 -21.06
C PRO A 153 -12.28 -14.48 -22.59
N LEU A 154 -13.13 -13.64 -23.19
CA LEU A 154 -13.22 -13.42 -24.62
C LEU A 154 -13.05 -11.93 -24.91
N THR A 155 -12.27 -11.58 -25.94
CA THR A 155 -12.01 -10.18 -26.31
C THR A 155 -12.48 -9.94 -27.74
N ALA A 156 -13.27 -8.90 -27.96
CA ALA A 156 -13.62 -8.40 -29.29
C ALA A 156 -13.09 -6.97 -29.49
N GLU A 157 -12.81 -6.62 -30.75
CA GLU A 157 -12.50 -5.25 -31.18
C GLU A 157 -13.80 -4.58 -31.64
N CYS A 158 -14.31 -3.64 -30.85
CA CYS A 158 -15.58 -2.97 -31.10
C CYS A 158 -15.37 -1.55 -31.66
N SER A 159 -16.25 -1.14 -32.57
CA SER A 159 -16.32 0.23 -33.09
C SER A 159 -17.19 1.13 -32.21
N LEU A 160 -16.87 2.41 -32.17
CA LEU A 160 -17.77 3.46 -31.70
C LEU A 160 -18.85 3.75 -32.78
N PRO A 161 -20.13 3.97 -32.40
CA PRO A 161 -21.19 4.34 -33.32
C PRO A 161 -20.82 5.55 -34.18
N VAL A 162 -21.29 5.56 -35.44
CA VAL A 162 -20.80 6.42 -36.53
C VAL A 162 -20.70 7.91 -36.15
N ASP A 163 -21.71 8.42 -35.45
CA ASP A 163 -21.87 9.83 -35.05
C ASP A 163 -21.09 10.24 -33.79
N THR A 164 -20.39 9.30 -33.13
CA THR A 164 -19.72 9.56 -31.84
C THR A 164 -18.23 9.91 -32.02
N VAL A 165 -17.81 11.02 -31.39
CA VAL A 165 -16.43 11.54 -31.45
C VAL A 165 -15.81 11.48 -30.05
N ALA A 166 -14.63 10.89 -29.93
CA ALA A 166 -13.89 10.83 -28.66
C ALA A 166 -13.45 12.24 -28.21
N ALA A 167 -13.51 12.52 -26.90
CA ALA A 167 -13.22 13.85 -26.34
C ALA A 167 -11.81 14.39 -26.71
N SER A 168 -10.81 13.51 -26.81
CA SER A 168 -9.45 13.84 -27.29
C SER A 168 -9.39 14.37 -28.72
N ASN A 169 -10.45 14.15 -29.50
CA ASN A 169 -10.53 14.44 -30.93
C ASN A 169 -11.55 15.55 -31.24
N LYS A 170 -12.14 16.20 -30.21
CA LYS A 170 -13.10 17.33 -30.31
C LYS A 170 -12.61 18.49 -31.20
N TYR A 171 -11.29 18.61 -31.38
CA TYR A 171 -10.64 19.64 -32.21
C TYR A 171 -9.81 19.07 -33.38
N ARG A 172 -9.86 17.77 -33.67
CA ARG A 172 -9.15 17.16 -34.81
C ARG A 172 -10.01 17.23 -36.07
N SER A 173 -9.38 17.37 -37.24
CA SER A 173 -10.11 17.41 -38.51
C SER A 173 -10.72 16.04 -38.85
N VAL A 174 -11.83 16.05 -39.60
CA VAL A 174 -12.54 14.83 -40.02
C VAL A 174 -11.67 13.94 -40.93
N ASN A 175 -10.73 14.55 -41.65
CA ASN A 175 -9.87 13.89 -42.64
C ASN A 175 -8.48 13.48 -42.08
N ASP A 176 -8.22 13.65 -40.79
CA ASP A 176 -6.99 13.19 -40.13
C ASP A 176 -7.01 11.64 -40.02
N PRO A 177 -6.07 10.90 -40.64
CA PRO A 177 -6.05 9.44 -40.58
C PRO A 177 -5.83 8.90 -39.15
N THR A 178 -5.22 9.66 -38.25
CA THR A 178 -5.07 9.27 -36.83
C THR A 178 -6.39 9.35 -36.07
N ASN A 179 -7.36 10.15 -36.55
CA ASN A 179 -8.70 10.27 -35.96
C ASN A 179 -9.49 8.95 -36.09
N GLN A 180 -9.23 8.16 -37.14
CA GLN A 180 -9.88 6.86 -37.36
C GLN A 180 -9.44 5.80 -36.33
N VAL A 181 -8.19 5.83 -35.87
CA VAL A 181 -7.65 4.84 -34.90
C VAL A 181 -8.40 4.88 -33.56
N HIS A 182 -8.76 6.07 -33.10
CA HIS A 182 -9.48 6.28 -31.85
C HIS A 182 -10.98 5.95 -31.91
N LYS A 183 -11.52 5.52 -33.07
CA LYS A 183 -12.90 5.00 -33.17
C LYS A 183 -13.06 3.57 -32.63
N LYS A 184 -11.96 2.86 -32.33
CA LYS A 184 -12.00 1.46 -31.86
C LYS A 184 -11.63 1.29 -30.39
N PHE A 185 -12.15 0.24 -29.77
CA PHE A 185 -11.85 -0.13 -28.38
C PHE A 185 -11.93 -1.65 -28.21
N LEU A 186 -11.24 -2.18 -27.20
CA LEU A 186 -11.33 -3.59 -26.82
C LEU A 186 -12.45 -3.77 -25.79
N LEU A 187 -13.31 -4.75 -26.03
CA LEU A 187 -14.34 -5.16 -25.09
C LEU A 187 -14.04 -6.60 -24.64
N VAL A 188 -13.83 -6.77 -23.34
CA VAL A 188 -13.41 -8.06 -22.75
C VAL A 188 -14.55 -8.62 -21.91
N ASP A 189 -15.13 -9.74 -22.33
CA ASP A 189 -16.09 -10.52 -21.54
C ASP A 189 -15.37 -11.45 -20.56
N THR A 190 -15.96 -11.65 -19.38
CA THR A 190 -15.40 -12.48 -18.31
C THR A 190 -16.39 -13.55 -17.84
N PRO A 191 -15.93 -14.77 -17.54
CA PRO A 191 -16.81 -15.85 -17.10
C PRO A 191 -17.60 -15.50 -15.83
N GLY A 192 -18.93 -15.49 -15.93
CA GLY A 192 -19.82 -15.05 -14.84
C GLY A 192 -20.04 -16.04 -13.69
N HIS A 193 -19.51 -17.26 -13.76
CA HIS A 193 -19.70 -18.30 -12.75
C HIS A 193 -18.73 -18.13 -11.57
N GLY A 194 -19.21 -18.17 -10.32
CA GLY A 194 -18.46 -17.87 -9.10
C GLY A 194 -17.01 -18.40 -9.00
N LYS A 195 -16.74 -19.66 -9.38
CA LYS A 195 -15.35 -20.22 -9.38
C LYS A 195 -14.37 -19.54 -10.37
N LEU A 196 -14.84 -18.63 -11.21
CA LEU A 196 -14.09 -18.03 -12.31
C LEU A 196 -13.86 -16.51 -12.14
N ARG A 197 -14.39 -15.89 -11.07
CA ARG A 197 -14.32 -14.44 -10.79
C ARG A 197 -12.89 -13.87 -10.80
N HIS A 198 -11.87 -14.67 -10.46
CA HIS A 198 -10.46 -14.26 -10.51
C HIS A 198 -10.01 -13.80 -11.91
N HIS A 199 -10.61 -14.28 -12.99
CA HIS A 199 -10.32 -13.77 -14.34
C HIS A 199 -10.78 -12.33 -14.52
N ALA A 200 -11.89 -11.93 -13.88
CA ALA A 200 -12.34 -10.55 -13.88
C ALA A 200 -11.40 -9.68 -13.03
N PHE A 201 -11.07 -10.09 -11.81
CA PHE A 201 -10.17 -9.33 -10.94
C PHE A 201 -8.77 -9.15 -11.55
N GLN A 202 -8.18 -10.19 -12.16
CA GLN A 202 -6.91 -10.09 -12.90
C GLN A 202 -6.98 -9.12 -14.09
N ASN A 203 -8.12 -9.06 -14.78
CA ASN A 203 -8.32 -8.11 -15.87
C ASN A 203 -8.56 -6.67 -15.36
N VAL A 204 -9.03 -6.48 -14.13
CA VAL A 204 -9.10 -5.15 -13.49
C VAL A 204 -7.69 -4.68 -13.08
N THR A 205 -6.89 -5.53 -12.42
CA THR A 205 -5.56 -5.15 -11.92
C THR A 205 -4.50 -4.98 -13.02
N ASN A 206 -4.53 -5.81 -14.06
CA ASN A 206 -3.38 -5.92 -14.99
C ASN A 206 -3.54 -5.15 -16.30
N THR A 207 -4.70 -4.51 -16.55
CA THR A 207 -5.00 -3.88 -17.85
C THR A 207 -4.53 -2.43 -17.90
N SER A 208 -3.35 -2.20 -18.50
CA SER A 208 -2.67 -0.89 -18.57
C SER A 208 -3.37 0.22 -19.35
N ASN A 209 -4.54 -0.03 -19.96
CA ASN A 209 -5.38 0.98 -20.60
C ASN A 209 -6.89 0.74 -20.35
N LEU A 210 -7.24 0.27 -19.14
CA LEU A 210 -8.63 0.15 -18.71
C LEU A 210 -9.28 1.53 -18.61
N ARG A 211 -10.52 1.67 -19.12
CA ARG A 211 -11.27 2.95 -19.16
C ARG A 211 -12.66 2.89 -18.53
N GLY A 212 -13.06 1.74 -18.02
CA GLY A 212 -14.34 1.56 -17.33
C GLY A 212 -14.76 0.10 -17.25
N VAL A 213 -15.68 -0.18 -16.35
CA VAL A 213 -16.20 -1.53 -16.08
C VAL A 213 -17.72 -1.55 -16.26
N ILE A 214 -18.25 -2.54 -16.97
CA ILE A 214 -19.69 -2.75 -17.10
C ILE A 214 -20.08 -4.02 -16.36
N PHE A 215 -20.72 -3.85 -15.21
CA PHE A 215 -21.28 -4.92 -14.39
C PHE A 215 -22.71 -5.24 -14.87
N VAL A 216 -22.87 -6.28 -15.68
CA VAL A 216 -24.16 -6.68 -16.27
C VAL A 216 -24.92 -7.61 -15.32
N VAL A 217 -26.13 -7.20 -14.95
CA VAL A 217 -27.08 -7.97 -14.11
C VAL A 217 -28.37 -8.25 -14.88
N ASP A 218 -29.07 -9.32 -14.50
CA ASP A 218 -30.38 -9.68 -15.05
C ASP A 218 -31.48 -9.09 -14.16
N ALA A 219 -32.22 -8.10 -14.65
CA ALA A 219 -33.24 -7.41 -13.86
C ALA A 219 -34.39 -8.33 -13.40
N THR A 220 -34.63 -9.46 -14.07
CA THR A 220 -35.68 -10.43 -13.69
C THR A 220 -35.24 -11.32 -12.53
N THR A 221 -34.00 -11.78 -12.49
CA THR A 221 -33.51 -12.63 -11.37
C THR A 221 -33.31 -11.82 -10.09
N LEU A 222 -33.01 -10.52 -10.20
CA LEU A 222 -33.01 -9.58 -9.06
C LEU A 222 -34.41 -9.31 -8.48
N GLY A 223 -35.48 -9.53 -9.27
CA GLY A 223 -36.86 -9.34 -8.84
C GLY A 223 -37.55 -10.62 -8.34
N ALA A 224 -37.14 -11.80 -8.87
CA ALA A 224 -37.84 -13.06 -8.66
C ALA A 224 -37.33 -13.91 -7.47
N GLY A 225 -36.15 -13.64 -6.90
CA GLY A 225 -35.63 -14.41 -5.76
C GLY A 225 -34.37 -13.84 -5.11
N GLU A 226 -34.19 -14.09 -3.82
CA GLU A 226 -33.07 -13.53 -3.04
C GLU A 226 -31.70 -14.07 -3.48
N GLU A 227 -31.61 -15.31 -3.96
CA GLU A 227 -30.34 -15.93 -4.38
C GLU A 227 -29.67 -15.18 -5.54
N GLY A 228 -30.44 -14.75 -6.53
CA GLY A 228 -29.92 -14.00 -7.69
C GLY A 228 -29.45 -12.61 -7.32
N LEU A 229 -30.18 -11.92 -6.43
CA LEU A 229 -29.77 -10.65 -5.85
C LEU A 229 -28.50 -10.80 -4.99
N ARG A 230 -28.40 -11.88 -4.21
CA ARG A 230 -27.23 -12.17 -3.37
C ARG A 230 -25.99 -12.51 -4.18
N GLU A 231 -26.06 -13.36 -5.20
CA GLU A 231 -24.88 -13.64 -6.05
C GLU A 231 -24.37 -12.36 -6.73
N ALA A 232 -25.28 -11.51 -7.22
CA ALA A 232 -24.94 -10.22 -7.82
C ALA A 232 -24.31 -9.26 -6.81
N ALA A 233 -24.87 -9.14 -5.61
CA ALA A 233 -24.36 -8.28 -4.53
C ALA A 233 -22.98 -8.73 -4.02
N ASP A 234 -22.79 -10.04 -3.79
CA ASP A 234 -21.48 -10.59 -3.40
C ASP A 234 -20.40 -10.32 -4.47
N TYR A 235 -20.72 -10.50 -5.77
CA TYR A 235 -19.76 -10.23 -6.85
C TYR A 235 -19.45 -8.73 -7.00
N LEU A 236 -20.47 -7.87 -6.85
CA LEU A 236 -20.27 -6.43 -6.93
C LEU A 236 -19.47 -5.90 -5.73
N HIS A 237 -19.70 -6.43 -4.52
CA HIS A 237 -18.91 -6.16 -3.33
C HIS A 237 -17.43 -6.56 -3.53
N ASP A 238 -17.16 -7.79 -3.99
CA ASP A 238 -15.80 -8.26 -4.29
C ASP A 238 -15.08 -7.32 -5.29
N LEU A 239 -15.78 -6.93 -6.36
CA LEU A 239 -15.26 -6.06 -7.41
C LEU A 239 -14.94 -4.65 -6.89
N LEU A 240 -15.84 -4.06 -6.09
CA LEU A 240 -15.67 -2.71 -5.58
C LEU A 240 -14.50 -2.61 -4.59
N ILE A 241 -14.26 -3.63 -3.75
CA ILE A 241 -13.07 -3.66 -2.88
C ILE A 241 -11.78 -3.72 -3.70
N VAL A 242 -11.71 -4.55 -4.76
CA VAL A 242 -10.54 -4.60 -5.64
C VAL A 242 -10.28 -3.24 -6.30
N MET A 243 -11.32 -2.53 -6.71
CA MET A 243 -11.18 -1.18 -7.28
C MET A 243 -10.81 -0.12 -6.22
N GLN A 244 -11.39 -0.17 -5.02
CA GLN A 244 -11.07 0.73 -3.90
C GLN A 244 -9.58 0.66 -3.53
N LYS A 245 -9.00 -0.55 -3.47
CA LYS A 245 -7.56 -0.74 -3.20
C LYS A 245 -6.68 -0.17 -4.32
N LEU A 246 -7.01 -0.46 -5.58
CA LEU A 246 -6.28 0.04 -6.75
C LEU A 246 -6.23 1.58 -6.86
N MET A 247 -7.28 2.28 -6.40
CA MET A 247 -7.31 3.74 -6.36
C MET A 247 -6.64 4.29 -5.08
N GLY A 248 -6.87 3.66 -3.93
CA GLY A 248 -6.36 4.11 -2.62
C GLY A 248 -4.83 4.07 -2.47
N GLU A 249 -4.17 3.05 -3.03
CA GLU A 249 -2.71 2.94 -3.06
C GLU A 249 -2.05 3.92 -4.07
N GLY A 250 -2.87 4.64 -4.85
CA GLY A 250 -2.55 5.06 -6.22
C GLY A 250 -2.14 6.52 -6.46
N LYS A 251 -1.51 7.25 -5.51
CA LYS A 251 -0.99 8.62 -5.76
C LYS A 251 0.26 8.67 -6.68
N SER A 252 0.26 7.84 -7.72
CA SER A 252 1.30 7.70 -8.74
C SER A 252 0.85 8.32 -10.06
N SER A 253 1.76 8.98 -10.78
CA SER A 253 1.50 9.75 -12.01
C SER A 253 1.07 8.93 -13.24
N LYS A 254 0.65 7.68 -13.05
CA LYS A 254 0.22 6.73 -14.08
C LYS A 254 -1.16 6.11 -13.84
N ALA A 255 -1.80 6.34 -12.69
CA ALA A 255 -3.17 5.90 -12.44
C ALA A 255 -4.18 6.70 -13.31
N PRO A 256 -5.30 6.11 -13.77
CA PRO A 256 -6.39 6.87 -14.35
C PRO A 256 -7.02 7.77 -13.28
N LYS A 257 -7.37 9.02 -13.64
CA LYS A 257 -7.94 10.00 -12.68
C LYS A 257 -9.35 9.67 -12.15
N GLU A 258 -10.04 8.74 -12.79
CA GLU A 258 -11.37 8.27 -12.44
C GLU A 258 -11.55 6.90 -13.12
N LEU A 259 -12.20 5.94 -12.47
CA LEU A 259 -12.48 4.62 -13.06
C LEU A 259 -13.97 4.27 -12.93
N PRO A 260 -14.80 4.65 -13.92
CA PRO A 260 -16.25 4.56 -13.82
C PRO A 260 -16.78 3.11 -13.94
N ILE A 261 -17.90 2.85 -13.26
CA ILE A 261 -18.64 1.59 -13.30
C ILE A 261 -20.08 1.83 -13.80
N LEU A 262 -20.53 0.99 -14.72
CA LEU A 262 -21.93 0.86 -15.10
C LEU A 262 -22.54 -0.41 -14.51
N ILE A 263 -23.63 -0.28 -13.75
CA ILE A 263 -24.52 -1.41 -13.45
C ILE A 263 -25.57 -1.48 -14.55
N ALA A 264 -25.36 -2.36 -15.52
CA ALA A 264 -26.22 -2.56 -16.67
C ALA A 264 -27.32 -3.58 -16.34
N ALA A 265 -28.52 -3.09 -16.03
CA ALA A 265 -29.69 -3.92 -15.73
C ALA A 265 -30.35 -4.38 -17.04
N ASN A 266 -30.05 -5.62 -17.45
CA ASN A 266 -30.50 -6.25 -18.68
C ASN A 266 -31.89 -6.92 -18.53
N LYS A 267 -32.54 -7.21 -19.65
CA LYS A 267 -33.89 -7.81 -19.79
C LYS A 267 -35.03 -6.93 -19.28
N MET A 268 -34.89 -5.60 -19.38
CA MET A 268 -35.94 -4.65 -18.98
C MET A 268 -37.22 -4.69 -19.84
N ASP A 269 -37.21 -5.46 -20.93
CA ASP A 269 -38.37 -5.76 -21.79
C ASP A 269 -39.34 -6.77 -21.16
N LEU A 270 -38.91 -7.53 -20.15
CA LEU A 270 -39.74 -8.53 -19.47
C LEU A 270 -40.52 -7.91 -18.31
N PHE A 271 -41.83 -8.21 -18.20
CA PHE A 271 -42.72 -7.67 -17.16
C PHE A 271 -42.27 -7.99 -15.71
N THR A 272 -41.46 -9.03 -15.51
CA THR A 272 -40.87 -9.40 -14.22
C THR A 272 -39.56 -8.68 -13.89
N ALA A 273 -39.09 -7.75 -14.74
CA ALA A 273 -37.84 -7.03 -14.55
C ALA A 273 -37.95 -5.93 -13.49
N LEU A 274 -37.00 -5.92 -12.54
CA LEU A 274 -36.90 -4.89 -11.52
C LEU A 274 -36.43 -3.56 -12.15
N PRO A 275 -37.18 -2.44 -12.02
CA PRO A 275 -36.77 -1.13 -12.53
C PRO A 275 -35.38 -0.68 -12.03
N ALA A 276 -34.59 -0.04 -12.88
CA ALA A 276 -33.19 0.31 -12.59
C ALA A 276 -32.97 1.11 -11.28
N ALA A 277 -33.93 1.97 -10.89
CA ALA A 277 -33.89 2.67 -9.61
C ALA A 277 -34.03 1.71 -8.40
N LEU A 278 -34.89 0.68 -8.52
CA LEU A 278 -35.06 -0.36 -7.51
C LEU A 278 -33.89 -1.36 -7.53
N VAL A 279 -33.29 -1.64 -8.69
CA VAL A 279 -32.02 -2.39 -8.79
C VAL A 279 -30.93 -1.71 -7.98
N LYS A 280 -30.77 -0.37 -8.08
CA LYS A 280 -29.82 0.38 -7.26
C LYS A 280 -30.07 0.18 -5.77
N SER A 281 -31.29 0.43 -5.28
CA SER A 281 -31.60 0.31 -3.85
C SER A 281 -31.53 -1.11 -3.32
N SER A 282 -31.89 -2.12 -4.12
CA SER A 282 -31.78 -3.53 -3.73
C SER A 282 -30.32 -3.99 -3.62
N LEU A 283 -29.45 -3.55 -4.54
CA LEU A 283 -28.02 -3.84 -4.47
C LEU A 283 -27.35 -3.13 -3.30
N GLU A 284 -27.65 -1.85 -3.03
CA GLU A 284 -27.14 -1.14 -1.84
C GLU A 284 -27.50 -1.86 -0.54
N ARG A 285 -28.77 -2.26 -0.40
CA ARG A 285 -29.27 -2.99 0.78
C ARG A 285 -28.61 -4.37 0.92
N GLU A 286 -28.45 -5.11 -0.18
CA GLU A 286 -27.86 -6.45 -0.11
C GLU A 286 -26.34 -6.41 0.12
N ILE A 287 -25.62 -5.44 -0.48
CA ILE A 287 -24.21 -5.17 -0.18
C ILE A 287 -24.03 -4.76 1.29
N THR A 288 -24.98 -4.04 1.88
CA THR A 288 -24.99 -3.75 3.32
C THR A 288 -25.09 -5.03 4.16
N LYS A 289 -25.98 -5.98 3.79
CA LYS A 289 -26.02 -7.31 4.42
C LYS A 289 -24.69 -8.07 4.23
N VAL A 290 -24.05 -7.98 3.07
CA VAL A 290 -22.76 -8.63 2.79
C VAL A 290 -21.64 -8.07 3.68
N ARG A 291 -21.52 -6.73 3.83
CA ARG A 291 -20.58 -6.09 4.78
C ARG A 291 -20.75 -6.66 6.19
N VAL A 292 -22.00 -6.66 6.71
CA VAL A 292 -22.34 -7.17 8.05
C VAL A 292 -22.13 -8.68 8.18
N SER A 293 -22.37 -9.46 7.12
CA SER A 293 -22.16 -10.90 7.12
C SER A 293 -20.69 -11.28 7.09
N ARG A 294 -19.84 -10.51 6.41
CA ARG A 294 -18.40 -10.78 6.32
C ARG A 294 -17.65 -10.33 7.58
N SER A 295 -17.99 -9.18 8.14
CA SER A 295 -17.41 -8.74 9.43
C SER A 295 -17.77 -9.70 10.58
N LYS A 296 -18.98 -10.27 10.60
CA LYS A 296 -19.35 -11.33 11.54
C LYS A 296 -18.68 -12.68 11.22
N GLY A 297 -18.55 -13.03 9.94
CA GLY A 297 -17.92 -14.28 9.50
C GLY A 297 -16.43 -14.38 9.82
N LEU A 298 -15.70 -13.25 9.82
CA LEU A 298 -14.30 -13.20 10.28
C LEU A 298 -14.17 -13.59 11.76
N LEU A 299 -15.11 -13.14 12.60
CA LEU A 299 -15.09 -13.35 14.05
C LEU A 299 -15.48 -14.78 14.45
N ASP A 300 -16.40 -15.41 13.72
CA ASP A 300 -16.95 -16.75 14.03
C ASP A 300 -16.07 -17.91 13.51
N SER A 301 -15.39 -17.71 12.37
CA SER A 301 -14.71 -18.80 11.66
C SER A 301 -13.39 -19.28 12.27
N GLY A 302 -12.93 -18.71 13.39
CA GLY A 302 -11.77 -19.18 14.17
C GLY A 302 -10.40 -19.11 13.48
N VAL A 303 -10.36 -18.72 12.20
CA VAL A 303 -9.15 -18.60 11.34
C VAL A 303 -8.82 -17.13 11.05
N GLY A 304 -9.68 -16.18 11.45
CA GLY A 304 -9.39 -14.73 11.59
C GLY A 304 -8.37 -14.46 12.69
N LEU A 305 -7.15 -14.99 12.52
CA LEU A 305 -6.07 -14.98 13.50
C LEU A 305 -4.80 -14.32 12.96
N GLY A 306 -4.96 -13.36 12.04
CA GLY A 306 -3.92 -12.44 11.61
C GLY A 306 -3.62 -11.36 12.65
N ASP A 307 -2.80 -10.38 12.27
CA ASP A 307 -2.56 -9.17 13.07
C ASP A 307 -3.56 -8.08 12.68
N GLU A 308 -4.81 -8.31 13.09
CA GLU A 308 -5.98 -7.45 12.85
C GLU A 308 -5.82 -6.10 13.58
N GLN A 309 -5.22 -5.15 12.87
CA GLN A 309 -5.16 -3.72 13.16
C GLN A 309 -4.81 -2.91 11.89
N ASP A 310 -4.14 -3.55 10.93
CA ASP A 310 -4.05 -3.08 9.54
C ASP A 310 -4.96 -3.90 8.61
N GLU A 311 -4.98 -5.25 8.70
CA GLU A 311 -5.89 -6.11 7.91
C GLU A 311 -7.40 -5.78 8.12
N GLU A 312 -7.81 -5.28 9.29
CA GLU A 312 -9.20 -4.84 9.57
C GLU A 312 -9.61 -3.53 8.83
N LYS A 313 -8.66 -2.76 8.28
CA LYS A 313 -8.94 -1.54 7.50
C LYS A 313 -9.17 -1.82 6.01
N ASP A 314 -8.48 -2.82 5.48
CA ASP A 314 -8.36 -3.00 4.03
C ASP A 314 -9.61 -3.61 3.38
N ASP A 315 -10.37 -4.43 4.10
CA ASP A 315 -11.54 -5.16 3.57
C ASP A 315 -12.90 -4.48 3.87
N TRP A 316 -12.90 -3.27 4.42
CA TRP A 316 -14.12 -2.48 4.59
C TRP A 316 -14.44 -1.67 3.33
N LEU A 317 -15.55 -2.00 2.68
CA LEU A 317 -16.06 -1.30 1.50
C LEU A 317 -16.73 0.03 1.88
N GLY A 318 -16.27 1.14 1.30
CA GLY A 318 -16.83 2.49 1.49
C GLY A 318 -16.47 3.14 2.84
N GLU A 319 -17.25 4.15 3.22
CA GLU A 319 -17.03 4.98 4.40
C GLU A 319 -16.95 4.17 5.71
N MET A 320 -15.88 4.38 6.49
CA MET A 320 -15.61 3.70 7.75
C MET A 320 -16.64 4.09 8.83
N GLY A 321 -17.36 3.10 9.36
CA GLY A 321 -18.37 3.30 10.41
C GLY A 321 -19.78 3.62 9.91
N SER A 322 -20.04 3.64 8.60
CA SER A 322 -21.40 3.78 8.06
C SER A 322 -22.24 2.52 8.31
N GLU A 323 -23.43 2.66 8.88
CA GLU A 323 -24.37 1.53 9.07
C GLU A 323 -24.80 0.94 7.71
N ASP A 324 -25.26 1.81 6.81
CA ASP A 324 -25.63 1.47 5.43
C ASP A 324 -24.47 1.67 4.44
N PHE A 325 -24.46 0.90 3.35
CA PHE A 325 -23.66 1.19 2.16
C PHE A 325 -24.46 2.00 1.14
N LYS A 326 -23.82 3.02 0.55
CA LYS A 326 -24.37 3.84 -0.54
C LYS A 326 -23.35 3.94 -1.66
N PHE A 327 -23.79 3.81 -2.92
CA PHE A 327 -22.85 3.90 -4.06
C PHE A 327 -22.15 5.27 -4.17
N SER A 328 -22.71 6.34 -3.58
CA SER A 328 -22.07 7.65 -3.49
C SER A 328 -20.83 7.68 -2.58
N GLN A 329 -20.65 6.71 -1.69
CA GLN A 329 -19.42 6.57 -0.89
C GLN A 329 -18.23 6.14 -1.77
N MET A 330 -18.47 5.59 -2.96
CA MET A 330 -17.40 5.25 -3.91
C MET A 330 -16.83 6.49 -4.63
N GLU A 331 -17.57 7.61 -4.64
CA GLU A 331 -17.12 8.88 -5.23
C GLU A 331 -15.95 9.52 -4.45
N GLU A 332 -15.72 9.12 -3.19
CA GLU A 332 -14.53 9.50 -2.40
C GLU A 332 -13.26 8.80 -2.88
N PHE A 333 -13.39 7.66 -3.57
CA PHE A 333 -12.29 6.83 -4.07
C PHE A 333 -12.09 6.96 -5.60
N ASP A 334 -12.58 8.04 -6.21
CA ASP A 334 -12.57 8.30 -7.66
C ASP A 334 -13.26 7.18 -8.51
N ILE A 335 -14.27 6.50 -7.93
CA ILE A 335 -15.06 5.42 -8.55
C ILE A 335 -16.53 5.88 -8.66
N SER A 336 -16.90 6.42 -9.82
CA SER A 336 -18.30 6.79 -10.12
C SER A 336 -19.13 5.56 -10.53
N VAL A 337 -20.37 5.45 -10.00
CA VAL A 337 -21.25 4.29 -10.23
C VAL A 337 -22.64 4.73 -10.73
N GLU A 338 -22.93 4.48 -12.01
CA GLU A 338 -24.24 4.73 -12.62
C GLU A 338 -25.01 3.40 -12.82
N VAL A 339 -26.35 3.45 -12.74
CA VAL A 339 -27.23 2.27 -12.91
C VAL A 339 -28.21 2.56 -14.03
N ALA A 340 -28.21 1.73 -15.09
CA ALA A 340 -29.03 1.97 -16.27
C ALA A 340 -29.72 0.69 -16.76
N GLY A 341 -31.03 0.80 -17.01
CA GLY A 341 -31.83 -0.25 -17.63
C GLY A 341 -31.61 -0.34 -19.14
N GLY A 342 -31.77 -1.54 -19.68
CA GLY A 342 -31.75 -1.84 -21.11
C GLY A 342 -32.04 -3.31 -21.39
N ASN A 343 -31.93 -3.72 -22.65
CA ASN A 343 -32.08 -5.12 -23.05
C ASN A 343 -31.19 -5.47 -24.27
N VAL A 344 -30.51 -6.62 -24.20
CA VAL A 344 -29.68 -7.16 -25.31
C VAL A 344 -30.52 -7.91 -26.35
N LEU A 345 -31.65 -8.45 -25.90
CA LEU A 345 -32.64 -9.20 -26.66
C LEU A 345 -34.02 -8.69 -26.22
N GLY A 346 -34.97 -8.62 -27.14
CA GLY A 346 -36.35 -8.20 -26.86
C GLY A 346 -37.17 -8.14 -28.14
N ALA A 347 -38.49 -8.01 -28.02
CA ALA A 347 -39.42 -8.05 -29.17
C ALA A 347 -39.17 -6.91 -30.17
N ASP A 348 -38.96 -5.69 -29.66
CA ASP A 348 -38.70 -4.49 -30.47
C ASP A 348 -37.21 -4.27 -30.80
N GLY A 349 -36.36 -5.27 -30.54
CA GLY A 349 -34.90 -5.18 -30.68
C GLY A 349 -34.17 -4.89 -29.36
N ALA A 350 -32.91 -4.43 -29.46
CA ALA A 350 -31.99 -4.32 -28.34
C ALA A 350 -31.81 -2.87 -27.86
N SER A 351 -32.52 -2.46 -26.80
CA SER A 351 -32.36 -1.14 -26.18
C SER A 351 -31.08 -1.08 -25.34
N THR A 352 -29.96 -0.77 -26.01
CA THR A 352 -28.64 -0.60 -25.40
C THR A 352 -28.13 0.85 -25.42
N GLU A 353 -28.93 1.79 -25.95
CA GLU A 353 -28.55 3.21 -26.04
C GLU A 353 -28.17 3.84 -24.70
N SER A 354 -28.81 3.41 -23.60
CA SER A 354 -28.50 3.87 -22.25
C SER A 354 -27.07 3.50 -21.83
N TRP A 355 -26.63 2.29 -22.16
CA TRP A 355 -25.29 1.79 -21.86
C TRP A 355 -24.22 2.40 -22.78
N TRP A 356 -24.56 2.67 -24.04
CA TRP A 356 -23.73 3.52 -24.91
C TRP A 356 -23.66 4.97 -24.38
N ARG A 357 -24.77 5.54 -23.90
CA ARG A 357 -24.81 6.89 -23.32
C ARG A 357 -24.02 7.00 -22.02
N TRP A 358 -23.85 5.94 -21.24
CA TRP A 358 -22.91 5.94 -20.11
C TRP A 358 -21.45 6.11 -20.54
N LYS A 359 -21.02 5.49 -21.65
CA LYS A 359 -19.70 5.76 -22.27
C LYS A 359 -19.58 7.19 -22.82
N ILE A 360 -20.72 7.86 -23.04
CA ILE A 360 -20.87 9.28 -23.41
C ILE A 360 -21.21 10.12 -22.14
N GLY A 361 -21.15 9.54 -20.93
CA GLY A 361 -21.36 10.23 -19.67
C GLY A 361 -20.26 11.26 -19.38
N ALA A 362 -19.02 10.94 -19.78
CA ALA A 362 -17.90 11.88 -19.87
C ALA A 362 -18.06 12.95 -20.97
N LEU A 363 -19.19 12.98 -21.67
CA LEU A 363 -19.65 14.02 -22.60
C LEU A 363 -20.98 14.65 -22.16
N ARG A 364 -21.36 14.53 -20.87
CA ARG A 364 -22.23 15.55 -20.26
C ARG A 364 -21.49 16.88 -20.31
N TYR A 365 -22.14 17.92 -20.85
CA TYR A 365 -21.61 19.28 -20.80
C TYR A 365 -21.26 19.63 -19.35
N ASN A 366 -19.98 19.94 -19.11
CA ASN A 366 -19.58 20.55 -17.86
C ASN A 366 -20.37 21.86 -17.71
N ILE A 367 -20.86 22.19 -16.52
CA ILE A 367 -21.59 23.45 -16.31
C ILE A 367 -20.68 24.67 -16.57
N HIS A 368 -19.35 24.49 -16.46
CA HIS A 368 -18.34 25.47 -16.89
C HIS A 368 -18.17 25.60 -18.42
N GLU A 369 -18.73 24.69 -19.24
CA GLU A 369 -18.76 24.78 -20.72
C GLU A 369 -20.09 25.34 -21.27
N ALA A 370 -21.18 25.31 -20.50
CA ALA A 370 -22.47 25.85 -20.95
C ALA A 370 -22.50 27.39 -20.83
N GLU A 371 -23.00 28.08 -21.85
CA GLU A 371 -23.22 29.55 -21.80
C GLU A 371 -24.64 29.90 -21.30
N ILE A 372 -25.60 28.99 -21.51
CA ILE A 372 -27.01 29.17 -21.14
C ILE A 372 -27.53 27.90 -20.46
N ALA A 373 -28.22 28.05 -19.33
CA ALA A 373 -29.01 27.01 -18.68
C ALA A 373 -30.50 27.38 -18.69
N VAL A 374 -31.38 26.37 -18.66
CA VAL A 374 -32.84 26.53 -18.74
C VAL A 374 -33.50 25.75 -17.61
N GLY A 375 -34.33 26.41 -16.78
CA GLY A 375 -34.87 25.78 -15.56
C GLY A 375 -36.25 26.26 -15.12
N LYS A 376 -36.93 25.45 -14.29
CA LYS A 376 -38.22 25.80 -13.64
C LYS A 376 -38.05 26.69 -12.39
N ILE A 377 -36.85 27.23 -12.16
CA ILE A 377 -36.48 27.95 -10.94
C ILE A 377 -36.60 29.46 -11.20
N GLY A 378 -37.64 30.11 -10.66
CA GLY A 378 -37.90 31.53 -10.87
C GLY A 378 -37.31 32.50 -9.83
N ARG A 379 -36.31 32.11 -9.02
CA ARG A 379 -35.74 32.95 -7.94
C ARG A 379 -34.21 32.90 -7.90
N LYS A 380 -33.54 34.04 -8.10
CA LYS A 380 -32.07 34.19 -8.09
C LYS A 380 -31.33 33.46 -6.96
N PRO A 381 -31.73 33.56 -5.66
CA PRO A 381 -31.01 32.88 -4.58
C PRO A 381 -31.07 31.35 -4.67
N ARG A 382 -32.14 30.79 -5.26
CA ARG A 382 -32.26 29.35 -5.49
C ARG A 382 -31.36 28.90 -6.65
N VAL A 383 -31.25 29.71 -7.71
CA VAL A 383 -30.29 29.47 -8.81
C VAL A 383 -28.85 29.47 -8.28
N ALA A 384 -28.45 30.51 -7.53
CA ALA A 384 -27.11 30.59 -6.92
C ALA A 384 -26.83 29.56 -5.80
N MET A 385 -27.85 28.80 -5.38
CA MET A 385 -27.69 27.66 -4.46
C MET A 385 -27.48 26.36 -5.24
N GLU A 386 -28.29 26.08 -6.28
CA GLU A 386 -28.09 24.88 -7.11
C GLU A 386 -26.80 24.99 -7.96
N LEU A 387 -26.38 26.20 -8.40
CA LEU A 387 -25.07 26.40 -9.07
C LEU A 387 -23.89 26.03 -8.14
N ARG A 388 -23.90 26.47 -6.88
CA ARG A 388 -22.90 26.07 -5.88
C ARG A 388 -22.94 24.57 -5.57
N ARG A 389 -24.14 23.97 -5.51
CA ARG A 389 -24.30 22.50 -5.39
C ARG A 389 -23.69 21.74 -6.59
N LEU A 390 -23.67 22.36 -7.77
CA LEU A 390 -23.02 21.87 -8.98
C LEU A 390 -21.56 22.36 -9.12
N LYS A 391 -20.92 22.78 -8.01
CA LYS A 391 -19.54 23.26 -7.91
C LYS A 391 -19.20 24.48 -8.79
N MET A 392 -20.20 25.26 -9.22
CA MET A 392 -20.01 26.48 -10.02
C MET A 392 -20.19 27.75 -9.17
N THR A 393 -19.08 28.40 -8.83
CA THR A 393 -19.09 29.71 -8.14
C THR A 393 -19.26 30.84 -9.15
N THR A 394 -20.40 31.54 -9.11
CA THR A 394 -20.71 32.70 -9.98
C THR A 394 -21.08 33.94 -9.17
N ILE A 395 -20.58 35.11 -9.60
CA ILE A 395 -20.96 36.43 -9.06
C ILE A 395 -22.12 36.99 -9.92
N ASP A 396 -23.22 37.43 -9.30
CA ASP A 396 -24.39 38.03 -10.00
C ASP A 396 -24.00 39.38 -10.62
N VAL A 397 -24.15 39.54 -11.94
CA VAL A 397 -23.70 40.77 -12.64
C VAL A 397 -24.41 42.03 -12.11
N GLU A 398 -25.69 41.93 -11.76
CA GLU A 398 -26.44 43.05 -11.18
C GLU A 398 -25.91 43.48 -9.80
N SER A 399 -25.19 42.60 -9.08
CA SER A 399 -24.60 42.96 -7.78
C SER A 399 -23.36 43.84 -7.94
N LEU A 400 -22.55 43.58 -8.98
CA LEU A 400 -21.37 44.39 -9.31
C LEU A 400 -21.75 45.80 -9.77
N GLU A 401 -22.82 45.91 -10.58
CA GLU A 401 -23.36 47.21 -11.02
C GLU A 401 -23.90 48.01 -9.82
N LYS A 402 -24.66 47.36 -8.93
CA LYS A 402 -25.24 47.99 -7.71
C LYS A 402 -24.22 48.30 -6.61
N GLU A 403 -23.00 47.77 -6.68
CA GLU A 403 -21.87 48.19 -5.84
C GLU A 403 -21.01 49.28 -6.50
N GLY A 404 -21.01 49.37 -7.83
CA GLY A 404 -20.45 50.50 -8.57
C GLY A 404 -21.23 51.79 -8.30
N GLU A 405 -22.54 51.80 -8.57
CA GLU A 405 -23.41 52.98 -8.39
C GLU A 405 -23.43 53.52 -6.95
N LYS A 406 -23.13 52.68 -5.96
CA LYS A 406 -23.09 53.06 -4.53
C LYS A 406 -21.82 53.79 -4.08
N LYS A 407 -20.81 53.95 -4.93
CA LYS A 407 -19.57 54.68 -4.58
C LYS A 407 -19.56 56.15 -4.99
N GLU A 408 -20.48 56.60 -5.84
CA GLU A 408 -20.48 57.99 -6.36
C GLU A 408 -21.63 58.88 -5.84
N SER A 409 -22.50 58.40 -4.93
CA SER A 409 -23.62 59.21 -4.42
C SER A 409 -23.75 59.25 -2.87
N GLY A 410 -23.61 60.46 -2.32
CA GLY A 410 -24.30 60.87 -1.09
C GLY A 410 -23.60 60.60 0.25
N ALA A 411 -22.66 61.46 0.65
CA ALA A 411 -22.28 61.61 2.05
C ALA A 411 -23.26 62.53 2.80
N GLN A 412 -24.15 61.99 3.65
CA GLN A 412 -24.72 62.70 4.83
C GLN A 412 -25.48 61.79 5.81
N ALA A 413 -26.01 62.37 6.90
CA ALA A 413 -26.07 61.73 8.21
C ALA A 413 -27.46 61.27 8.73
N VAL A 414 -27.47 60.09 9.37
CA VAL A 414 -28.06 59.85 10.72
C VAL A 414 -29.60 59.92 10.92
N SER A 415 -30.24 58.73 10.78
CA SER A 415 -30.88 57.98 11.91
C SER A 415 -32.42 57.80 12.06
N ARG A 416 -32.74 56.78 12.89
CA ARG A 416 -33.92 56.54 13.76
C ARG A 416 -35.24 56.00 13.16
N LYS A 417 -35.57 54.79 13.61
CA LYS A 417 -36.55 54.63 14.72
C LYS A 417 -36.20 53.48 15.67
N LYS A 418 -36.73 53.54 16.90
CA LYS A 418 -36.45 52.63 18.04
C LYS A 418 -37.71 51.91 18.52
N ARG A 419 -37.53 50.74 19.13
CA ARG A 419 -38.28 50.26 20.32
C ARG A 419 -37.31 49.33 21.09
N LYS A 420 -36.81 49.67 22.29
CA LYS A 420 -37.40 49.42 23.63
C LYS A 420 -37.91 47.97 23.78
N THR A 421 -37.51 47.16 24.76
CA THR A 421 -36.63 47.30 25.96
C THR A 421 -36.22 45.85 26.40
N ARG A 422 -35.34 45.51 27.36
CA ARG A 422 -34.70 46.16 28.53
C ARG A 422 -33.47 45.31 28.94
N ASP A 423 -32.36 45.90 29.40
CA ASP A 423 -31.27 45.14 30.05
C ASP A 423 -30.38 46.00 30.99
N GLY A 424 -29.48 45.40 31.79
CA GLY A 424 -28.75 46.12 32.86
C GLY A 424 -27.36 45.62 33.32
N LYS A 425 -26.44 46.59 33.47
CA LYS A 425 -25.09 46.54 34.11
C LYS A 425 -23.92 45.86 33.34
N ARG A 426 -22.69 46.12 33.84
CA ARG A 426 -21.39 46.14 33.13
C ARG A 426 -20.20 45.89 34.08
N GLY A 427 -19.06 45.49 33.50
CA GLY A 427 -17.68 45.68 33.99
C GLY A 427 -16.72 44.67 33.33
N LYS A 428 -15.66 44.95 32.53
CA LYS A 428 -14.89 46.15 32.10
C LYS A 428 -13.62 46.50 32.89
N ILE A 429 -12.50 45.86 32.51
CA ILE A 429 -11.04 46.16 32.64
C ILE A 429 -10.35 45.31 31.53
N GLU A 430 -9.27 45.56 30.76
CA GLU A 430 -8.25 46.63 30.51
C GLU A 430 -6.78 46.30 30.88
N ILE A 431 -5.98 45.88 29.88
CA ILE A 431 -4.83 46.61 29.25
C ILE A 431 -3.45 46.37 29.90
N SER A 432 -2.53 45.77 29.12
CA SER A 432 -1.05 45.92 29.04
C SER A 432 -0.46 44.66 28.34
N GLU A 433 0.45 44.65 27.35
CA GLU A 433 1.66 45.41 26.97
C GLU A 433 3.00 44.99 27.63
N GLY A 434 3.69 44.04 26.98
CA GLY A 434 5.06 44.23 26.43
C GLY A 434 6.32 44.14 27.32
N LYS A 435 7.25 43.23 26.96
CA LYS A 435 8.68 43.56 26.68
C LYS A 435 9.52 42.40 26.11
N GLU A 436 10.60 42.77 25.40
CA GLU A 436 11.67 41.90 24.90
C GLU A 436 13.02 42.19 25.59
N VAL A 437 13.88 41.17 25.68
CA VAL A 437 15.38 41.18 25.69
C VAL A 437 15.77 39.77 25.21
N ILE A 438 16.55 39.46 24.15
CA ILE A 438 17.66 40.08 23.38
C ILE A 438 19.07 39.78 23.94
N ASN A 439 19.62 38.65 23.46
CA ASN A 439 21.03 38.37 23.07
C ASN A 439 22.17 38.48 24.11
N LEU A 440 23.37 37.91 23.90
CA LEU A 440 23.85 36.93 22.89
C LEU A 440 24.00 35.54 23.60
N ASP A 441 24.85 34.54 23.31
CA ASP A 441 25.93 34.19 22.35
C ASP A 441 26.04 32.63 22.33
N GLY A 442 26.75 31.92 21.43
CA GLY A 442 27.56 32.35 20.28
C GLY A 442 28.74 31.42 19.93
N SER A 443 28.52 30.14 19.56
CA SER A 443 29.58 29.26 18.98
C SER A 443 29.01 28.01 18.26
N SER A 444 28.78 28.09 16.96
CA SER A 444 28.70 26.93 16.02
C SER A 444 30.14 26.47 15.64
N THR A 445 30.46 25.50 14.77
CA THR A 445 29.89 24.88 13.55
C THR A 445 30.50 23.45 13.36
N GLU A 446 30.03 22.48 12.57
CA GLU A 446 28.74 22.15 11.92
C GLU A 446 28.79 20.69 11.39
N ASP A 447 27.62 20.07 11.17
CA ASP A 447 27.44 18.88 10.32
C ASP A 447 26.91 19.33 8.95
N GLU A 448 27.64 19.10 7.86
CA GLU A 448 27.22 19.58 6.53
C GLU A 448 26.32 18.58 5.76
N THR A 449 25.01 18.89 5.75
CA THR A 449 24.21 18.73 4.53
C THR A 449 24.09 20.09 3.84
N ALA A 450 24.69 20.23 2.66
CA ALA A 450 25.03 21.52 2.08
C ALA A 450 23.85 22.43 1.67
N SER A 451 23.79 23.58 2.34
CA SER A 451 23.21 24.87 1.95
C SER A 451 23.90 25.91 2.87
N GLU A 452 24.43 27.07 2.48
CA GLU A 452 24.10 28.00 1.39
C GLU A 452 25.34 28.83 0.96
N THR A 453 25.23 29.63 -0.13
CA THR A 453 25.88 30.96 -0.39
C THR A 453 25.59 31.36 -1.86
N GLU A 454 25.49 32.63 -2.30
CA GLU A 454 25.89 33.92 -1.70
C GLU A 454 24.76 34.98 -1.66
N SER A 455 24.76 35.74 -0.55
CA SER A 455 24.30 37.13 -0.27
C SER A 455 23.64 38.06 -1.31
N GLU A 456 22.72 38.90 -0.82
CA GLU A 456 22.54 40.31 -1.24
C GLU A 456 23.26 41.28 -0.28
N ASP A 457 24.09 42.20 -0.80
CA ASP A 457 23.94 43.68 -0.72
C ASP A 457 25.16 44.34 -1.41
N GLY A 458 25.03 45.58 -1.88
CA GLY A 458 26.09 46.29 -2.60
C GLY A 458 25.71 47.63 -3.22
N GLY A 459 24.70 48.34 -2.70
CA GLY A 459 24.40 49.70 -3.17
C GLY A 459 25.58 50.66 -2.93
N PRO A 460 25.95 51.52 -3.91
CA PRO A 460 25.34 52.85 -3.87
C PRO A 460 25.15 53.58 -5.23
N ALA A 461 24.49 54.75 -5.13
CA ALA A 461 24.69 55.94 -5.97
C ALA A 461 23.83 56.20 -7.25
N ARG A 462 22.59 56.66 -6.99
CA ARG A 462 22.21 58.10 -7.19
C ARG A 462 22.15 58.66 -8.63
N LYS A 463 20.93 58.69 -9.21
CA LYS A 463 20.26 59.84 -9.87
C LYS A 463 18.76 59.53 -9.99
N LYS A 464 17.84 60.41 -9.56
CA LYS A 464 17.28 61.59 -10.26
C LYS A 464 16.69 61.24 -11.65
N LEU A 465 15.55 61.79 -12.10
CA LEU A 465 14.42 62.55 -11.51
C LEU A 465 13.45 62.83 -12.68
N LYS A 466 12.15 63.07 -12.41
CA LYS A 466 11.09 63.48 -13.36
C LYS A 466 10.60 62.36 -14.30
N SER A 467 9.31 62.21 -14.64
CA SER A 467 8.08 63.05 -14.53
C SER A 467 7.86 64.13 -15.60
N SER A 468 7.23 63.73 -16.70
CA SER A 468 6.32 64.56 -17.52
C SER A 468 5.62 63.68 -18.55
N THR A 469 4.42 63.93 -19.09
CA THR A 469 3.22 64.72 -18.72
C THR A 469 2.16 64.34 -19.78
N GLU A 470 0.88 64.42 -19.44
CA GLU A 470 -0.32 64.33 -20.31
C GLU A 470 -0.35 65.32 -21.51
N PRO A 471 -1.39 65.35 -22.37
CA PRO A 471 -2.28 64.29 -22.86
C PRO A 471 -2.51 64.32 -24.40
N SER A 472 -3.15 63.29 -24.97
CA SER A 472 -3.93 63.45 -26.22
C SER A 472 -5.07 62.44 -26.38
N THR A 473 -6.30 62.90 -26.09
CA THR A 473 -7.65 62.59 -26.62
C THR A 473 -8.03 61.20 -27.24
N PRO A 474 -9.31 60.79 -27.14
CA PRO A 474 -9.74 59.41 -27.41
C PRO A 474 -10.21 59.14 -28.86
N SER A 475 -10.73 57.92 -29.06
CA SER A 475 -11.55 57.45 -30.20
C SER A 475 -10.86 56.86 -31.43
N GLN A 476 -10.08 55.79 -31.22
CA GLN A 476 -10.01 54.68 -32.17
C GLN A 476 -10.05 53.33 -31.42
N ALA A 477 -10.70 52.34 -32.04
CA ALA A 477 -10.94 50.95 -31.64
C ALA A 477 -10.36 50.50 -30.26
N LYS A 478 -11.15 50.20 -29.23
CA LYS A 478 -12.61 49.96 -29.16
C LYS A 478 -13.12 48.80 -30.05
N LYS A 479 -12.29 47.78 -30.27
CA LYS A 479 -12.68 46.49 -30.89
C LYS A 479 -12.11 45.25 -30.20
N ASP A 480 -10.88 45.31 -29.68
CA ASP A 480 -10.16 44.10 -29.25
C ASP A 480 -9.85 44.10 -27.74
N LEU A 481 -10.87 43.81 -26.91
CA LEU A 481 -10.76 42.94 -25.71
C LEU A 481 -12.12 42.58 -25.05
N GLU A 482 -13.26 42.99 -25.59
CA GLU A 482 -14.57 42.50 -25.16
C GLU A 482 -14.76 41.01 -25.54
N LYS A 483 -14.36 40.08 -24.66
CA LYS A 483 -14.71 38.65 -24.78
C LYS A 483 -14.65 37.83 -23.48
N ILE A 484 -15.01 38.45 -22.34
CA ILE A 484 -15.29 37.70 -21.11
C ILE A 484 -16.72 37.14 -21.19
N ARG A 485 -16.85 35.82 -21.26
CA ARG A 485 -18.14 35.12 -21.33
C ARG A 485 -18.93 35.24 -20.02
N THR A 486 -20.21 35.59 -20.11
CA THR A 486 -21.19 35.49 -19.00
C THR A 486 -22.04 34.23 -19.12
N PHE A 487 -22.57 33.76 -17.99
CA PHE A 487 -23.44 32.60 -17.89
C PHE A 487 -24.88 33.04 -17.61
N LYS A 488 -25.84 32.65 -18.45
CA LYS A 488 -27.25 33.07 -18.35
C LYS A 488 -28.18 31.91 -17.97
N VAL A 489 -29.20 32.18 -17.16
CA VAL A 489 -30.22 31.19 -16.77
C VAL A 489 -31.61 31.68 -17.16
N LEU A 490 -32.30 30.92 -18.01
CA LEU A 490 -33.63 31.25 -18.55
C LEU A 490 -34.73 30.38 -17.91
N LYS A 491 -35.96 30.89 -17.93
CA LYS A 491 -37.17 30.10 -17.64
C LYS A 491 -37.37 29.00 -18.69
N VAL A 492 -37.84 27.83 -18.28
CA VAL A 492 -38.27 26.72 -19.16
C VAL A 492 -39.31 27.14 -20.21
N ASP A 493 -40.14 28.15 -19.90
CA ASP A 493 -41.17 28.65 -20.81
C ASP A 493 -40.58 29.16 -22.14
N TRP A 494 -39.37 29.75 -22.12
CA TRP A 494 -38.66 30.22 -23.32
C TRP A 494 -38.44 29.12 -24.36
N TYR A 495 -38.11 27.93 -23.89
CA TYR A 495 -37.88 26.77 -24.75
C TYR A 495 -39.19 26.31 -25.39
N TYR A 496 -40.26 26.17 -24.61
CA TYR A 496 -41.57 25.74 -25.13
C TYR A 496 -42.19 26.77 -26.06
N ASP A 497 -42.10 28.07 -25.75
CA ASP A 497 -42.60 29.14 -26.61
C ASP A 497 -41.79 29.24 -27.91
N SER A 498 -40.47 29.10 -27.86
CA SER A 498 -39.62 29.08 -29.07
C SER A 498 -39.90 27.88 -29.97
N VAL A 499 -40.07 26.68 -29.38
CA VAL A 499 -40.45 25.47 -30.12
C VAL A 499 -41.85 25.63 -30.74
N LYS A 500 -42.81 26.17 -29.99
CA LYS A 500 -44.18 26.42 -30.46
C LYS A 500 -44.26 27.52 -31.54
N ALA A 501 -43.37 28.50 -31.50
CA ALA A 501 -43.24 29.53 -32.52
C ALA A 501 -42.43 29.09 -33.76
N GLY A 502 -41.82 27.90 -33.74
CA GLY A 502 -40.95 27.40 -34.81
C GLY A 502 -39.66 28.20 -35.00
N LYS A 503 -39.30 29.08 -34.06
CA LYS A 503 -38.14 29.97 -34.12
C LYS A 503 -37.69 30.39 -32.72
N ILE A 504 -36.39 30.62 -32.57
CA ILE A 504 -35.80 31.08 -31.30
C ILE A 504 -36.34 32.49 -30.98
N LEU A 505 -36.93 32.65 -29.80
CA LEU A 505 -37.45 33.94 -29.32
C LEU A 505 -36.37 34.74 -28.58
N PRO A 506 -36.49 36.09 -28.49
CA PRO A 506 -35.61 36.91 -27.65
C PRO A 506 -35.58 36.43 -26.20
N MET A 507 -34.40 36.43 -25.59
CA MET A 507 -34.17 35.83 -24.26
C MET A 507 -34.60 36.74 -23.11
N ASP A 508 -34.72 38.05 -23.36
CA ASP A 508 -34.76 39.09 -22.33
C ASP A 508 -36.02 39.01 -21.42
N GLY A 509 -37.16 38.60 -21.97
CA GLY A 509 -38.40 38.37 -21.21
C GLY A 509 -38.38 37.12 -20.31
N TYR A 510 -37.36 36.26 -20.46
CA TYR A 510 -37.27 34.95 -19.82
C TYR A 510 -36.02 34.77 -18.95
N LEU A 511 -35.12 35.75 -18.89
CA LEU A 511 -33.92 35.73 -18.06
C LEU A 511 -34.28 35.72 -16.55
N VAL A 512 -33.57 34.90 -15.78
CA VAL A 512 -33.74 34.76 -14.31
C VAL A 512 -32.47 35.18 -13.56
N TYR A 513 -31.29 34.85 -14.10
CA TYR A 513 -29.99 35.12 -13.50
C TYR A 513 -28.92 35.23 -14.57
N GLU A 514 -27.96 36.14 -14.37
CA GLU A 514 -26.75 36.24 -15.17
C GLU A 514 -25.55 36.42 -14.24
N GLY A 515 -24.50 35.63 -14.46
CA GLY A 515 -23.33 35.62 -13.58
C GLY A 515 -22.00 35.47 -14.33
N ARG A 516 -20.93 35.93 -13.68
CA ARG A 516 -19.54 35.69 -14.13
C ARG A 516 -18.93 34.55 -13.31
N PRO A 517 -18.32 33.52 -13.93
CA PRO A 517 -17.65 32.46 -13.20
C PRO A 517 -16.35 32.96 -12.56
N VAL A 518 -16.00 32.42 -11.39
CA VAL A 518 -14.74 32.68 -10.70
C VAL A 518 -13.87 31.43 -10.76
N GLN A 519 -12.57 31.59 -11.03
CA GLN A 519 -11.56 30.54 -10.82
C GLN A 519 -10.90 30.75 -9.46
N GLU A 520 -10.83 29.68 -8.66
CA GLU A 520 -10.14 29.69 -7.38
C GLU A 520 -8.65 29.36 -7.58
N PRO A 521 -7.71 30.08 -6.95
CA PRO A 521 -6.30 29.70 -6.90
C PRO A 521 -6.11 28.52 -5.93
N ALA A 522 -5.12 27.66 -6.21
CA ALA A 522 -4.81 26.53 -5.34
C ALA A 522 -3.75 26.89 -4.29
N GLN A 523 -4.02 26.60 -3.01
CA GLN A 523 -3.19 25.72 -2.16
C GLN A 523 -3.74 25.54 -0.73
N ASP A 524 -3.54 24.33 -0.21
CA ASP A 524 -3.24 23.91 1.17
C ASP A 524 -3.95 24.50 2.41
N LEU A 525 -4.68 23.59 3.09
CA LEU A 525 -4.72 23.33 4.55
C LEU A 525 -4.64 24.50 5.56
N ILE A 526 -5.68 24.63 6.41
CA ILE A 526 -5.62 24.48 7.89
C ILE A 526 -7.02 24.66 8.55
N SER A 527 -7.22 24.03 9.73
CA SER A 527 -8.12 24.41 10.84
C SER A 527 -9.37 23.57 11.20
N THR A 528 -9.26 22.88 12.34
CA THR A 528 -10.21 22.82 13.49
C THR A 528 -11.69 22.40 13.36
N ASN A 529 -12.01 21.31 14.09
CA ASN A 529 -13.06 21.18 15.12
C ASN A 529 -14.43 21.90 14.97
N ALA A 530 -15.53 21.12 14.88
CA ALA A 530 -16.72 21.23 15.76
C ALA A 530 -17.75 20.11 15.50
N SER A 531 -18.32 19.53 16.57
CA SER A 531 -19.39 18.52 16.50
C SER A 531 -20.75 19.07 16.98
N PRO A 532 -21.87 18.85 16.26
CA PRO A 532 -23.22 19.07 16.79
C PRO A 532 -23.71 17.91 17.70
N PRO A 533 -24.70 18.14 18.60
CA PRO A 533 -25.09 17.18 19.63
C PRO A 533 -26.20 16.19 19.25
N SER A 534 -26.36 15.14 20.06
CA SER A 534 -27.31 14.03 19.90
C SER A 534 -28.71 14.29 20.49
N ARG A 535 -29.70 13.50 20.03
CA ARG A 535 -31.03 13.24 20.64
C ARG A 535 -31.71 12.06 19.92
N GLY A 536 -32.47 11.21 20.62
CA GLY A 536 -33.33 10.19 19.97
C GLY A 536 -33.44 8.79 20.59
N SER A 537 -33.11 8.60 21.87
CA SER A 537 -33.07 7.29 22.54
C SER A 537 -34.46 6.71 22.88
N ASP A 538 -35.29 6.40 21.88
CA ASP A 538 -36.71 6.00 22.09
C ASP A 538 -37.24 4.85 21.19
N ILE A 539 -36.40 4.25 20.34
CA ILE A 539 -36.83 3.17 19.42
C ILE A 539 -36.44 1.78 19.95
N LEU A 540 -35.27 1.64 20.59
CA LEU A 540 -34.78 0.37 21.16
C LEU A 540 -35.75 -0.25 22.19
N ALA A 541 -36.54 0.57 22.90
CA ALA A 541 -37.52 0.11 23.88
C ALA A 541 -38.70 -0.69 23.26
N ARG A 542 -38.97 -0.57 21.95
CA ARG A 542 -40.05 -1.32 21.27
C ARG A 542 -39.61 -2.70 20.77
N ALA A 543 -38.39 -2.81 20.23
CA ALA A 543 -37.87 -4.05 19.67
C ALA A 543 -37.67 -5.20 20.70
N VAL A 544 -37.67 -4.88 21.99
CA VAL A 544 -37.53 -5.86 23.09
C VAL A 544 -38.86 -6.57 23.43
N ALA A 545 -40.00 -6.03 23.00
CA ALA A 545 -41.32 -6.58 23.35
C ALA A 545 -41.70 -7.85 22.56
N ASP A 546 -41.45 -7.86 21.24
CA ASP A 546 -41.95 -8.90 20.33
C ASP A 546 -41.12 -10.20 20.36
N ALA A 547 -39.98 -10.23 21.06
CA ALA A 547 -39.02 -11.33 21.08
C ALA A 547 -39.41 -12.52 21.99
N LYS A 548 -40.72 -12.78 22.20
CA LYS A 548 -41.22 -13.73 23.22
C LYS A 548 -42.37 -14.66 22.77
N SER A 549 -42.20 -15.38 21.66
CA SER A 549 -42.92 -16.66 21.43
C SER A 549 -42.12 -17.66 20.59
N SER A 550 -41.77 -18.78 21.23
CA SER A 550 -41.07 -19.98 20.69
C SER A 550 -42.03 -20.86 19.83
N PRO A 551 -41.62 -21.99 19.19
CA PRO A 551 -40.33 -22.71 19.30
C PRO A 551 -39.72 -23.35 18.02
N SER A 552 -38.45 -23.77 18.19
CA SER A 552 -37.77 -24.96 17.64
C SER A 552 -38.35 -25.75 16.45
N THR A 553 -37.52 -25.95 15.42
CA THR A 553 -37.33 -27.28 14.79
C THR A 553 -35.88 -27.44 14.29
N ALA A 554 -35.36 -28.68 14.28
CA ALA A 554 -34.00 -28.98 13.83
C ALA A 554 -33.96 -30.07 12.74
N TYR A 555 -33.39 -29.75 11.58
CA TYR A 555 -32.82 -30.69 10.61
C TYR A 555 -31.57 -30.00 10.01
N MET A 556 -30.34 -30.47 10.26
CA MET A 556 -29.67 -31.66 9.71
C MET A 556 -29.46 -31.67 8.19
N LYS A 557 -28.18 -31.87 7.85
CA LYS A 557 -27.60 -32.65 6.72
C LYS A 557 -27.27 -31.98 5.37
N HIS A 558 -25.96 -32.07 5.07
CA HIS A 558 -25.27 -32.00 3.77
C HIS A 558 -25.27 -30.65 3.03
N GLY A 559 -24.19 -30.25 2.33
CA GLY A 559 -22.85 -30.87 2.28
C GLY A 559 -21.96 -30.36 1.14
N ASN A 560 -20.64 -30.44 1.34
CA ASN A 560 -19.57 -30.40 0.32
C ASN A 560 -19.41 -29.12 -0.53
N ALA A 561 -18.71 -28.15 0.08
CA ALA A 561 -17.41 -27.65 -0.39
C ALA A 561 -17.13 -27.64 -1.91
N ARG A 562 -17.03 -26.43 -2.48
CA ARG A 562 -16.53 -26.20 -3.85
C ARG A 562 -15.04 -25.83 -3.86
N TYR A 563 -14.19 -26.84 -3.97
CA TYR A 563 -12.72 -26.73 -4.11
C TYR A 563 -12.30 -25.64 -5.13
N HIS A 564 -11.30 -24.82 -4.82
CA HIS A 564 -10.78 -23.78 -5.72
C HIS A 564 -9.90 -24.34 -6.85
N LYS A 565 -9.48 -23.48 -7.79
CA LYS A 565 -8.76 -23.91 -9.01
C LYS A 565 -7.38 -24.52 -8.72
N PRO A 566 -6.93 -25.47 -9.57
CA PRO A 566 -5.57 -25.99 -9.52
C PRO A 566 -4.57 -24.99 -10.13
N THR A 567 -3.42 -24.81 -9.46
CA THR A 567 -2.14 -24.56 -10.14
C THR A 567 -1.72 -25.82 -10.92
N LYS A 568 -0.62 -25.81 -11.68
CA LYS A 568 -0.03 -27.07 -12.18
C LYS A 568 0.66 -27.81 -11.02
N SER A 569 -0.13 -28.36 -10.10
CA SER A 569 0.34 -29.39 -9.20
C SER A 569 0.71 -30.66 -9.98
N VAL A 570 1.60 -31.47 -9.42
CA VAL A 570 1.57 -32.91 -9.71
C VAL A 570 0.25 -33.41 -9.14
N THR A 571 -0.75 -33.61 -9.98
CA THR A 571 -2.04 -34.20 -9.59
C THR A 571 -1.88 -35.71 -9.37
N ARG A 572 -1.09 -36.08 -8.35
CA ARG A 572 -1.51 -37.20 -7.50
C ARG A 572 -2.91 -36.85 -7.00
N PRO A 573 -3.90 -37.75 -7.08
CA PRO A 573 -5.23 -37.48 -6.56
C PRO A 573 -5.14 -37.01 -5.11
N THR A 574 -6.07 -36.15 -4.68
CA THR A 574 -6.24 -35.88 -3.25
C THR A 574 -6.58 -37.20 -2.59
N HIS A 575 -5.59 -37.82 -1.95
CA HIS A 575 -5.77 -39.05 -1.21
C HIS A 575 -6.68 -38.70 -0.03
N LEU A 576 -7.97 -39.05 -0.16
CA LEU A 576 -8.84 -39.15 1.00
C LEU A 576 -8.15 -40.13 1.96
N LEU A 577 -8.27 -39.91 3.27
CA LEU A 577 -7.88 -40.95 4.23
C LEU A 577 -8.62 -42.22 3.80
N HIS A 578 -7.88 -43.26 3.42
CA HIS A 578 -8.46 -44.45 2.84
C HIS A 578 -9.07 -45.28 3.97
N GLN A 579 -10.30 -44.91 4.34
CA GLN A 579 -11.10 -45.54 5.38
C GLN A 579 -11.32 -47.02 5.06
N THR A 580 -10.37 -47.83 5.51
CA THR A 580 -10.52 -49.27 5.62
C THR A 580 -11.55 -49.55 6.71
N THR A 581 -12.24 -50.69 6.63
CA THR A 581 -13.28 -51.05 7.61
C THR A 581 -12.76 -51.29 9.03
N SER A 582 -11.43 -51.23 9.23
CA SER A 582 -10.77 -51.16 10.53
C SER A 582 -10.68 -49.75 11.15
N GLU A 583 -10.87 -48.67 10.38
CA GLU A 583 -10.80 -47.28 10.88
C GLU A 583 -12.09 -46.81 11.61
N HIS A 584 -12.98 -47.73 11.98
CA HIS A 584 -13.90 -47.53 13.11
C HIS A 584 -13.12 -47.68 14.43
N ASP A 585 -12.18 -46.75 14.65
CA ASP A 585 -11.66 -46.45 15.97
C ASP A 585 -12.68 -45.56 16.69
N ASP A 586 -13.43 -46.16 17.61
CA ASP A 586 -14.30 -45.41 18.52
C ASP A 586 -13.52 -44.29 19.23
N PRO A 587 -14.15 -43.13 19.49
CA PRO A 587 -13.51 -42.03 20.20
C PRO A 587 -13.05 -42.40 21.62
N GLU A 588 -13.51 -43.55 22.15
CA GLU A 588 -13.05 -44.16 23.41
C GLU A 588 -11.63 -44.72 23.35
N LYS A 589 -11.06 -44.98 22.16
CA LYS A 589 -9.68 -45.50 22.02
C LYS A 589 -8.60 -44.41 22.16
N PHE A 590 -8.94 -43.15 21.85
CA PHE A 590 -7.97 -42.06 21.96
C PHE A 590 -7.86 -41.57 23.41
N PRO A 591 -6.67 -41.16 23.88
CA PRO A 591 -6.56 -40.54 25.19
C PRO A 591 -7.41 -39.26 25.26
N PRO A 592 -7.95 -38.91 26.44
CA PRO A 592 -8.78 -37.72 26.62
C PRO A 592 -7.99 -36.46 26.24
N LEU A 593 -8.65 -35.53 25.56
CA LEU A 593 -8.03 -34.25 25.23
C LEU A 593 -7.97 -33.39 26.51
N PRO A 594 -6.78 -32.95 26.96
CA PRO A 594 -6.69 -32.07 28.12
C PRO A 594 -7.42 -30.74 27.89
N ASP A 595 -8.09 -30.19 28.92
CA ASP A 595 -8.92 -28.98 28.81
C ASP A 595 -8.17 -27.79 28.17
N TYR A 596 -6.87 -27.64 28.46
CA TYR A 596 -6.06 -26.57 27.90
C TYR A 596 -5.87 -26.69 26.37
N LEU A 597 -6.00 -27.88 25.78
CA LEU A 597 -5.94 -28.06 24.32
C LEU A 597 -7.25 -27.74 23.61
N THR A 598 -8.34 -27.46 24.35
CA THR A 598 -9.52 -26.78 23.76
C THR A 598 -9.26 -25.28 23.52
N LYS A 599 -8.18 -24.72 24.08
CA LYS A 599 -7.89 -23.28 24.02
C LYS A 599 -7.21 -22.88 22.72
N LEU A 600 -7.69 -21.77 22.15
CA LEU A 600 -7.29 -21.28 20.84
C LEU A 600 -5.86 -20.69 20.85
N TYR A 601 -5.53 -19.93 21.91
CA TYR A 601 -4.27 -19.19 22.01
C TYR A 601 -3.19 -20.05 22.66
N SER A 602 -2.01 -20.14 22.04
CA SER A 602 -0.90 -20.93 22.63
C SER A 602 -0.40 -20.40 23.98
N CYS A 603 -0.68 -19.13 24.33
CA CYS A 603 -0.38 -18.57 25.65
C CYS A 603 -1.25 -19.13 26.80
N GLU A 604 -2.40 -19.75 26.50
CA GLU A 604 -3.24 -20.42 27.51
C GLU A 604 -2.73 -21.84 27.83
N ARG A 605 -1.79 -22.39 27.05
CA ARG A 605 -1.44 -23.82 27.03
C ARG A 605 0.01 -24.07 27.49
N PRO A 606 0.26 -25.08 28.34
CA PRO A 606 1.62 -25.52 28.61
C PRO A 606 2.18 -26.20 27.36
N THR A 607 3.29 -25.69 26.85
CA THR A 607 3.98 -26.20 25.65
C THR A 607 5.42 -26.54 26.03
N PRO A 608 5.72 -27.79 26.44
CA PRO A 608 7.04 -28.18 26.94
C PRO A 608 8.12 -28.08 25.85
N LEU A 609 9.39 -28.00 26.26
CA LEU A 609 10.54 -28.03 25.35
C LEU A 609 10.61 -29.28 24.48
N HIS A 610 10.13 -30.41 25.01
CA HIS A 610 10.10 -31.71 24.34
C HIS A 610 8.69 -32.27 24.31
N SER A 611 8.23 -32.69 23.13
CA SER A 611 6.97 -33.38 22.90
C SER A 611 7.22 -34.84 22.49
N PRO A 612 6.32 -35.79 22.82
CA PRO A 612 6.33 -37.13 22.23
C PRO A 612 6.26 -37.17 20.68
N ASN A 613 6.03 -36.01 20.06
CA ASN A 613 5.84 -35.81 18.63
C ASN A 613 6.98 -34.98 17.98
N ASP A 614 8.10 -34.75 18.69
CA ASP A 614 9.22 -33.89 18.25
C ASP A 614 9.76 -34.23 16.84
N GLU A 615 9.82 -35.51 16.48
CA GLU A 615 10.24 -35.97 15.14
C GLU A 615 9.37 -35.36 14.02
N PHE A 616 8.04 -35.46 14.15
CA PHE A 616 7.08 -34.90 13.20
C PHE A 616 7.07 -33.37 13.24
N ILE A 617 7.18 -32.78 14.44
CA ILE A 617 7.29 -31.34 14.64
C ILE A 617 8.53 -30.78 13.90
N ASN A 618 9.66 -31.47 13.93
CA ASN A 618 10.89 -31.03 13.25
C ASN A 618 10.75 -31.05 11.72
N LEU A 619 10.02 -32.02 11.14
CA LEU A 619 9.68 -32.02 9.72
C LEU A 619 8.73 -30.85 9.37
N LEU A 620 7.74 -30.57 10.21
CA LEU A 620 6.85 -29.42 10.05
C LEU A 620 7.59 -28.07 10.18
N LYS A 621 8.63 -27.99 11.03
CA LYS A 621 9.51 -26.82 11.14
C LYS A 621 10.32 -26.58 9.85
N LYS A 622 10.87 -27.63 9.22
CA LYS A 622 11.52 -27.52 7.90
C LYS A 622 10.57 -26.94 6.85
N ILE A 623 9.31 -27.41 6.81
CA ILE A 623 8.28 -26.85 5.91
C ILE A 623 7.99 -25.38 6.25
N LYS A 624 7.81 -25.02 7.52
CA LYS A 624 7.59 -23.63 7.99
C LYS A 624 8.70 -22.69 7.49
N THR A 625 9.98 -23.08 7.61
CA THR A 625 11.11 -22.32 7.07
C THR A 625 11.03 -22.20 5.54
N ALA A 626 10.70 -23.28 4.83
CA ALA A 626 10.52 -23.25 3.38
C ALA A 626 9.38 -22.32 2.93
N ARG A 627 8.29 -22.22 3.71
CA ARG A 627 7.21 -21.26 3.48
C ARG A 627 7.66 -19.82 3.71
N GLN A 628 8.45 -19.56 4.75
CA GLN A 628 9.03 -18.24 5.04
C GLN A 628 9.94 -17.75 3.90
N LEU A 629 10.88 -18.58 3.45
CA LEU A 629 11.81 -18.28 2.34
C LEU A 629 11.12 -18.10 0.97
N ASN A 630 9.84 -18.51 0.85
CA ASN A 630 9.00 -18.28 -0.34
C ASN A 630 7.90 -17.23 -0.11
N SER A 631 7.92 -16.49 1.00
CA SER A 631 6.93 -15.47 1.39
C SER A 631 5.49 -15.96 1.51
N ASP A 632 5.29 -17.26 1.75
CA ASP A 632 3.98 -17.83 2.11
C ASP A 632 3.70 -17.54 3.59
N ALA A 633 3.44 -16.26 3.89
CA ALA A 633 3.19 -15.76 5.25
C ALA A 633 1.95 -16.41 5.88
N ILE A 634 0.95 -16.78 5.07
CA ILE A 634 -0.23 -17.53 5.50
C ILE A 634 0.19 -18.94 5.94
N GLY A 635 1.01 -19.63 5.14
CA GLY A 635 1.66 -20.89 5.51
C GLY A 635 2.46 -20.77 6.80
N VAL A 636 3.31 -19.75 6.96
CA VAL A 636 4.08 -19.53 8.20
C VAL A 636 3.16 -19.33 9.42
N ARG A 637 2.08 -18.53 9.28
CA ARG A 637 1.07 -18.33 10.34
C ARG A 637 0.40 -19.65 10.73
N ALA A 638 -0.01 -20.46 9.75
CA ALA A 638 -0.70 -21.74 9.95
C ALA A 638 0.21 -22.82 10.55
N TYR A 639 1.38 -23.05 9.95
CA TYR A 639 2.35 -24.04 10.45
C TYR A 639 2.84 -23.69 11.86
N SER A 640 2.97 -22.40 12.22
CA SER A 640 3.29 -22.00 13.60
C SER A 640 2.18 -22.40 14.59
N THR A 641 0.91 -22.23 14.23
CA THR A 641 -0.21 -22.60 15.10
C THR A 641 -0.30 -24.12 15.30
N LEU A 642 -0.25 -24.93 14.23
CA LEU A 642 -0.30 -26.39 14.36
C LEU A 642 0.92 -26.96 15.09
N ILE A 643 2.12 -26.42 14.88
CA ILE A 643 3.33 -26.80 15.63
C ILE A 643 3.13 -26.54 17.14
N ALA A 644 2.63 -25.36 17.51
CA ALA A 644 2.35 -25.02 18.91
C ALA A 644 1.20 -25.81 19.54
N SER A 645 0.34 -26.46 18.74
CA SER A 645 -0.73 -27.33 19.23
C SER A 645 -0.28 -28.79 19.37
N ILE A 646 0.53 -29.29 18.43
CA ILE A 646 1.11 -30.64 18.48
C ILE A 646 2.21 -30.72 19.55
N ALA A 647 3.03 -29.68 19.72
CA ALA A 647 4.04 -29.61 20.79
C ALA A 647 3.41 -29.63 22.19
N ALA A 648 2.25 -28.99 22.35
CA ALA A 648 1.47 -29.00 23.58
C ALA A 648 0.68 -30.32 23.80
N TYR A 649 0.73 -31.28 22.88
CA TYR A 649 0.06 -32.57 23.04
C TYR A 649 0.92 -33.53 23.89
N PRO A 650 0.42 -33.99 25.06
CA PRO A 650 1.23 -34.78 26.01
C PRO A 650 1.32 -36.27 25.66
N TYR A 651 0.64 -36.72 24.60
CA TYR A 651 0.63 -38.10 24.13
C TYR A 651 1.32 -38.20 22.77
N LYS A 652 1.87 -39.38 22.45
CA LYS A 652 2.37 -39.66 21.09
C LYS A 652 1.17 -39.89 20.18
N LEU A 653 1.09 -39.14 19.09
CA LEU A 653 0.04 -39.30 18.09
C LEU A 653 0.08 -40.70 17.48
N THR A 654 -1.11 -41.29 17.32
CA THR A 654 -1.34 -42.66 16.88
C THR A 654 -2.13 -42.75 15.58
N SER A 655 -3.00 -41.77 15.31
CA SER A 655 -3.89 -41.79 14.13
C SER A 655 -4.05 -40.39 13.48
N PRO A 656 -4.20 -40.31 12.15
CA PRO A 656 -4.55 -39.06 11.47
C PRO A 656 -5.84 -38.39 11.97
N THR A 657 -6.80 -39.17 12.49
CA THR A 657 -8.05 -38.61 13.06
C THR A 657 -7.83 -37.98 14.44
N GLU A 658 -6.83 -38.44 15.20
CA GLU A 658 -6.43 -37.86 16.48
C GLU A 658 -5.88 -36.43 16.30
N VAL A 659 -5.11 -36.21 15.23
CA VAL A 659 -4.57 -34.90 14.84
C VAL A 659 -5.67 -33.86 14.61
N LEU A 660 -6.83 -34.27 14.07
CA LEU A 660 -7.98 -33.38 13.83
C LEU A 660 -8.65 -32.86 15.11
N ARG A 661 -8.32 -33.41 16.28
CA ARG A 661 -8.80 -32.94 17.60
C ARG A 661 -8.03 -31.71 18.09
N LEU A 662 -6.90 -31.36 17.47
CA LEU A 662 -5.97 -30.33 17.94
C LEU A 662 -6.27 -28.95 17.29
N PRO A 663 -6.23 -27.85 18.05
CA PRO A 663 -6.60 -26.53 17.54
C PRO A 663 -5.64 -26.05 16.44
N GLY A 664 -6.19 -25.68 15.28
CA GLY A 664 -5.41 -25.26 14.11
C GLY A 664 -4.79 -26.40 13.29
N CYS A 665 -5.06 -27.66 13.63
CA CYS A 665 -4.77 -28.81 12.77
C CYS A 665 -5.96 -29.11 11.85
N ASP A 666 -5.68 -29.46 10.61
CA ASP A 666 -6.69 -29.65 9.55
C ASP A 666 -6.52 -30.98 8.80
N GLN A 667 -7.36 -31.22 7.79
CA GLN A 667 -7.28 -32.40 6.94
C GLN A 667 -5.94 -32.52 6.19
N LYS A 668 -5.29 -31.40 5.83
CA LYS A 668 -3.91 -31.43 5.27
C LYS A 668 -2.91 -31.91 6.33
N THR A 669 -3.01 -31.41 7.56
CA THR A 669 -2.12 -31.78 8.67
C THR A 669 -2.27 -33.26 9.04
N ALA A 670 -3.50 -33.79 9.06
CA ALA A 670 -3.77 -35.21 9.22
C ALA A 670 -3.15 -36.07 8.09
N LEU A 671 -3.22 -35.62 6.83
CA LEU A 671 -2.60 -36.32 5.70
C LEU A 671 -1.06 -36.27 5.74
N LEU A 672 -0.46 -35.16 6.20
CA LEU A 672 0.97 -35.10 6.48
C LEU A 672 1.36 -36.09 7.59
N PHE A 673 0.55 -36.22 8.64
CA PHE A 673 0.80 -37.22 9.68
C PHE A 673 0.68 -38.65 9.16
N GLN A 674 -0.33 -38.97 8.32
CA GLN A 674 -0.44 -40.27 7.66
C GLN A 674 0.81 -40.58 6.81
N GLN A 675 1.29 -39.61 6.03
CA GLN A 675 2.51 -39.75 5.23
C GLN A 675 3.75 -40.01 6.11
N TYR A 676 3.87 -39.27 7.22
CA TYR A 676 4.94 -39.46 8.20
C TYR A 676 4.91 -40.88 8.80
N GLN A 677 3.74 -41.38 9.22
CA GLN A 677 3.60 -42.76 9.73
C GLN A 677 3.98 -43.82 8.69
N GLN A 678 3.71 -43.59 7.41
CA GLN A 678 4.01 -44.54 6.33
C GLN A 678 5.48 -44.53 5.87
N THR A 679 6.21 -43.42 6.06
CA THR A 679 7.51 -43.20 5.40
C THR A 679 8.63 -42.66 6.31
N GLY A 680 8.33 -42.29 7.55
CA GLY A 680 9.27 -41.62 8.47
C GLY A 680 9.65 -40.19 8.07
N THR A 681 9.11 -39.66 6.96
CA THR A 681 9.46 -38.34 6.41
C THR A 681 8.25 -37.69 5.73
N LEU A 682 8.44 -36.50 5.13
CA LEU A 682 7.43 -35.81 4.32
C LEU A 682 8.03 -35.50 2.95
N ALA A 683 7.29 -35.78 1.87
CA ALA A 683 7.77 -35.49 0.51
C ALA A 683 8.10 -34.00 0.30
N GLU A 684 7.30 -33.10 0.88
CA GLU A 684 7.56 -31.65 0.83
C GLU A 684 8.90 -31.27 1.49
N VAL A 685 9.37 -32.02 2.50
CA VAL A 685 10.70 -31.84 3.11
C VAL A 685 11.79 -32.34 2.17
N THR A 686 11.65 -33.54 1.60
CA THR A 686 12.65 -34.08 0.66
C THR A 686 12.73 -33.27 -0.64
N ASP A 687 11.63 -32.66 -1.09
CA ASP A 687 11.62 -31.77 -2.25
C ASP A 687 12.40 -30.48 -1.95
N VAL A 688 12.17 -29.86 -0.78
CA VAL A 688 12.90 -28.67 -0.31
C VAL A 688 14.40 -28.97 -0.09
N GLU A 689 14.75 -30.13 0.46
CA GLU A 689 16.13 -30.56 0.69
C GLU A 689 16.88 -30.90 -0.62
N ASN A 690 16.17 -31.06 -1.74
CA ASN A 690 16.75 -31.27 -3.06
C ASN A 690 16.74 -30.01 -3.95
N ASP A 691 15.86 -29.04 -3.73
CA ASP A 691 15.84 -27.78 -4.49
C ASP A 691 17.11 -26.94 -4.24
N ALA A 692 17.93 -26.79 -5.28
CA ALA A 692 19.14 -25.97 -5.27
C ALA A 692 18.86 -24.49 -4.94
N ARG A 693 17.69 -23.94 -5.30
CA ARG A 693 17.29 -22.58 -4.91
C ARG A 693 17.03 -22.48 -3.41
N MET A 694 16.42 -23.51 -2.80
CA MET A 694 16.13 -23.51 -1.37
C MET A 694 17.39 -23.59 -0.52
N LYS A 695 18.43 -24.28 -0.99
CA LYS A 695 19.77 -24.32 -0.35
C LYS A 695 20.37 -22.92 -0.26
N VAL A 696 20.56 -22.27 -1.41
CA VAL A 696 21.11 -20.89 -1.47
C VAL A 696 20.28 -19.91 -0.64
N LEU A 697 18.93 -19.99 -0.68
CA LEU A 697 18.07 -19.13 0.13
C LEU A 697 18.22 -19.39 1.64
N LEU A 698 18.46 -20.62 2.06
CA LEU A 698 18.71 -20.98 3.46
C LEU A 698 20.10 -20.53 3.90
N ASP A 699 21.12 -20.76 3.08
CA ASP A 699 22.50 -20.32 3.35
C ASP A 699 22.58 -18.79 3.48
N PHE A 700 21.85 -18.05 2.63
CA PHE A 700 21.75 -16.59 2.76
C PHE A 700 20.94 -16.16 3.99
N TYR A 701 19.84 -16.83 4.30
CA TYR A 701 19.00 -16.53 5.48
C TYR A 701 19.70 -16.81 6.82
N ASN A 702 20.68 -17.71 6.82
CA ASN A 702 21.52 -17.99 7.99
C ASN A 702 22.57 -16.89 8.27
N ILE A 703 22.81 -15.97 7.32
CA ILE A 703 23.71 -14.82 7.52
C ILE A 703 23.04 -13.82 8.47
N TRP A 704 23.68 -13.51 9.60
CA TRP A 704 23.14 -12.52 10.53
C TRP A 704 22.98 -11.15 9.86
N GLY A 705 21.80 -10.54 10.03
CA GLY A 705 21.40 -9.32 9.33
C GLY A 705 20.72 -9.54 7.97
N VAL A 706 20.53 -10.78 7.51
CA VAL A 706 19.81 -11.12 6.27
C VAL A 706 18.45 -11.75 6.60
N GLY A 707 17.37 -11.02 6.34
CA GLY A 707 16.01 -11.56 6.43
C GLY A 707 15.60 -12.36 5.18
N ASP A 708 14.43 -13.00 5.17
CA ASP A 708 13.95 -13.75 4.01
C ASP A 708 13.78 -12.87 2.76
N HIS A 709 13.48 -11.58 2.93
CA HIS A 709 13.49 -10.59 1.85
C HIS A 709 14.89 -10.42 1.26
N THR A 710 15.87 -10.14 2.11
CA THR A 710 17.27 -9.90 1.70
C THR A 710 17.89 -11.16 1.08
N ALA A 711 17.60 -12.35 1.60
CA ALA A 711 18.03 -13.62 1.00
C ALA A 711 17.47 -13.81 -0.42
N ARG A 712 16.18 -13.51 -0.64
CA ARG A 712 15.56 -13.51 -1.97
C ARG A 712 16.13 -12.42 -2.88
N GLU A 713 16.46 -11.26 -2.34
CA GLU A 713 17.09 -10.17 -3.08
C GLU A 713 18.50 -10.57 -3.56
N PHE A 714 19.34 -11.11 -2.67
CA PHE A 714 20.66 -11.65 -2.99
C PHE A 714 20.57 -12.71 -4.09
N TYR A 715 19.64 -13.67 -3.95
CA TYR A 715 19.38 -14.68 -4.99
C TYR A 715 18.96 -14.05 -6.33
N SER A 716 18.15 -12.98 -6.31
CA SER A 716 17.67 -12.29 -7.52
C SER A 716 18.75 -11.45 -8.22
N ARG A 717 19.77 -10.96 -7.48
CA ARG A 717 20.97 -10.30 -8.02
C ARG A 717 21.87 -11.27 -8.78
N GLY A 718 21.70 -12.57 -8.59
CA GLY A 718 22.45 -13.65 -9.26
C GLY A 718 23.29 -14.50 -8.31
N TRP A 719 23.53 -14.02 -7.09
CA TRP A 719 24.43 -14.64 -6.11
C TRP A 719 23.98 -16.04 -5.67
N ARG A 720 24.92 -16.96 -5.50
CA ARG A 720 24.72 -18.38 -5.17
C ARG A 720 25.45 -18.86 -3.92
N ASP A 721 26.49 -18.16 -3.49
CA ASP A 721 27.25 -18.49 -2.29
C ASP A 721 27.73 -17.22 -1.55
N ARG A 722 28.56 -17.41 -0.52
CA ARG A 722 29.10 -16.33 0.31
C ARG A 722 30.21 -15.55 -0.39
N ASP A 723 30.87 -16.14 -1.38
CA ASP A 723 31.99 -15.53 -2.10
C ASP A 723 31.46 -14.55 -3.15
N ASP A 724 30.35 -14.87 -3.82
CA ASP A 724 29.56 -13.93 -4.63
C ASP A 724 29.18 -12.65 -3.84
N ILE A 725 28.80 -12.81 -2.56
CA ILE A 725 28.44 -11.68 -1.69
C ILE A 725 29.67 -10.82 -1.36
N ILE A 726 30.85 -11.43 -1.22
CA ILE A 726 32.11 -10.73 -0.94
C ILE A 726 32.63 -10.02 -2.20
N GLU A 727 32.64 -10.69 -3.35
CA GLU A 727 33.18 -10.15 -4.61
C GLU A 727 32.28 -9.06 -5.23
N TYR A 728 30.96 -9.27 -5.24
CA TYR A 728 30.02 -8.37 -5.94
C TYR A 728 29.13 -7.54 -5.02
N GLY A 729 29.12 -7.82 -3.71
CA GLY A 729 28.13 -7.29 -2.77
C GLY A 729 28.66 -6.44 -1.62
N TRP A 730 29.93 -6.59 -1.23
CA TRP A 730 30.46 -6.15 0.07
C TRP A 730 30.22 -4.67 0.43
N GLU A 731 30.43 -3.76 -0.54
CA GLU A 731 30.23 -2.31 -0.38
C GLU A 731 28.77 -1.92 -0.11
N ARG A 732 27.81 -2.80 -0.43
CA ARG A 732 26.36 -2.56 -0.31
C ARG A 732 25.72 -3.29 0.87
N LEU A 733 26.51 -4.02 1.65
CA LEU A 733 26.06 -4.69 2.87
C LEU A 733 25.98 -3.70 4.04
N THR A 734 25.01 -3.88 4.92
CA THR A 734 25.02 -3.19 6.22
C THR A 734 26.16 -3.71 7.09
N ARG A 735 26.59 -2.95 8.11
CA ARG A 735 27.62 -3.41 9.05
C ARG A 735 27.27 -4.74 9.73
N VAL A 736 25.98 -4.94 10.04
CA VAL A 736 25.46 -6.21 10.56
C VAL A 736 25.74 -7.36 9.58
N GLN A 737 25.40 -7.18 8.31
CA GLN A 737 25.56 -8.20 7.26
C GLN A 737 27.03 -8.49 6.94
N GLN A 738 27.90 -7.48 6.88
CA GLN A 738 29.35 -7.68 6.72
C GLN A 738 29.92 -8.59 7.83
N ILE A 739 29.49 -8.35 9.07
CA ILE A 739 29.92 -9.12 10.24
C ILE A 739 29.27 -10.50 10.30
N GLY A 740 28.00 -10.62 9.88
CA GLY A 740 27.30 -11.88 9.70
C GLY A 740 27.91 -12.79 8.62
N VAL A 741 28.46 -12.22 7.54
CA VAL A 741 29.26 -12.96 6.54
C VAL A 741 30.61 -13.35 7.11
N LYS A 742 31.33 -12.41 7.75
CA LYS A 742 32.69 -12.60 8.27
C LYS A 742 32.80 -13.73 9.30
N TYR A 743 31.80 -13.87 10.17
CA TYR A 743 31.79 -14.86 11.26
C TYR A 743 30.68 -15.91 11.13
N TYR A 744 30.17 -16.14 9.91
CA TYR A 744 29.02 -17.03 9.64
C TYR A 744 29.15 -18.40 10.33
N ASP A 745 30.28 -19.09 10.13
CA ASP A 745 30.48 -20.45 10.63
C ASP A 745 30.65 -20.49 12.17
N GLU A 746 31.13 -19.39 12.77
CA GLU A 746 31.21 -19.23 14.23
C GLU A 746 29.81 -18.95 14.83
N PHE A 747 29.00 -18.10 14.20
CA PHE A 747 27.64 -17.79 14.64
C PHE A 747 26.64 -18.94 14.45
N LEU A 748 26.93 -19.91 13.57
CA LEU A 748 26.19 -21.16 13.47
C LEU A 748 26.60 -22.19 14.53
N THR A 749 27.74 -22.03 15.21
CA THR A 749 28.19 -22.96 16.25
C THR A 749 27.34 -22.78 17.51
N PRO A 750 26.62 -23.80 18.01
CA PRO A 750 25.74 -23.62 19.17
C PRO A 750 26.46 -23.15 20.44
N ILE A 751 25.75 -22.41 21.30
CA ILE A 751 26.24 -21.85 22.56
C ILE A 751 25.72 -22.71 23.72
N PRO A 752 26.56 -23.46 24.47
CA PRO A 752 26.13 -24.27 25.60
C PRO A 752 25.61 -23.40 26.77
N ALA A 753 24.62 -23.88 27.51
CA ALA A 753 23.98 -23.12 28.60
C ALA A 753 24.97 -22.47 29.59
N ALA A 754 26.03 -23.18 30.01
CA ALA A 754 27.05 -22.65 30.92
C ALA A 754 27.86 -21.46 30.34
N GLU A 755 28.02 -21.39 29.01
CA GLU A 755 28.64 -20.23 28.34
C GLU A 755 27.68 -19.03 28.31
N VAL A 756 26.38 -19.28 28.10
CA VAL A 756 25.32 -18.25 28.21
C VAL A 756 25.27 -17.65 29.62
N GLU A 757 25.34 -18.51 30.65
CA GLU A 757 25.33 -18.14 32.07
C GLU A 757 26.56 -17.31 32.47
N ASP A 758 27.77 -17.71 32.03
CA ASP A 758 29.01 -16.98 32.31
C ASP A 758 29.05 -15.60 31.61
N ILE A 759 28.64 -15.52 30.34
CA ILE A 759 28.53 -14.23 29.62
C ILE A 759 27.55 -13.30 30.36
N GLY A 760 26.41 -13.83 30.81
CA GLY A 760 25.48 -13.11 31.67
C GLY A 760 26.12 -12.61 32.97
N ALA A 761 26.86 -13.47 33.67
CA ALA A 761 27.53 -13.11 34.91
C ALA A 761 28.55 -11.96 34.73
N VAL A 762 29.31 -11.96 33.63
CA VAL A 762 30.25 -10.86 33.31
C VAL A 762 29.50 -9.57 32.98
N VAL A 763 28.44 -9.62 32.17
CA VAL A 763 27.63 -8.43 31.82
C VAL A 763 26.95 -7.83 33.07
N LEU A 764 26.38 -8.66 33.95
CA LEU A 764 25.81 -8.22 35.22
C LEU A 764 26.88 -7.63 36.17
N LYS A 765 28.08 -8.21 36.21
CA LYS A 765 29.20 -7.68 37.00
C LYS A 765 29.56 -6.27 36.51
N GLU A 766 29.93 -6.11 35.24
CA GLU A 766 30.39 -4.81 34.74
C GLU A 766 29.28 -3.74 34.76
N ALA A 767 28.01 -4.12 34.61
CA ALA A 767 26.90 -3.18 34.84
C ALA A 767 26.86 -2.63 36.27
N ASN A 768 27.14 -3.48 37.28
CA ASN A 768 27.21 -3.08 38.69
C ASN A 768 28.50 -2.31 39.04
N GLU A 769 29.58 -2.45 38.27
CA GLU A 769 30.80 -1.63 38.40
C GLU A 769 30.55 -0.18 37.90
N ILE A 770 29.59 0.03 36.98
CA ILE A 770 29.17 1.37 36.53
C ILE A 770 28.12 1.96 37.49
N ILE A 771 27.04 1.24 37.80
CA ILE A 771 26.01 1.66 38.77
C ILE A 771 25.60 0.45 39.64
N PRO A 772 25.96 0.42 40.93
CA PRO A 772 25.61 -0.69 41.82
C PRO A 772 24.10 -0.79 42.07
N GLY A 773 23.51 -1.97 41.85
CA GLY A 773 22.09 -2.28 42.09
C GLY A 773 21.38 -2.98 40.93
N TYR A 774 22.07 -3.26 39.82
CA TYR A 774 21.49 -3.94 38.66
C TYR A 774 21.06 -5.36 38.99
N GLN A 775 19.89 -5.74 38.47
CA GLN A 775 19.44 -7.12 38.37
C GLN A 775 19.44 -7.54 36.90
N MET A 776 19.72 -8.82 36.67
CA MET A 776 19.70 -9.44 35.34
C MET A 776 18.75 -10.63 35.32
N VAL A 777 18.17 -10.90 34.17
CA VAL A 777 17.70 -12.23 33.81
C VAL A 777 18.09 -12.55 32.36
N ILE A 778 18.66 -13.74 32.15
CA ILE A 778 18.88 -14.28 30.80
C ILE A 778 17.51 -14.71 30.27
N VAL A 779 17.14 -14.27 29.07
CA VAL A 779 15.81 -14.47 28.46
C VAL A 779 15.90 -15.44 27.28
N GLY A 780 15.13 -15.22 26.21
CA GLY A 780 15.35 -15.88 24.93
C GLY A 780 15.30 -17.40 24.95
N GLY A 781 16.20 -18.02 24.16
CA GLY A 781 16.24 -19.47 23.98
C GLY A 781 16.60 -20.24 25.25
N HIS A 782 17.65 -19.80 25.93
CA HIS A 782 18.19 -20.40 27.16
C HIS A 782 17.12 -20.49 28.27
N ARG A 783 16.41 -19.39 28.56
CA ARG A 783 15.41 -19.34 29.65
C ARG A 783 14.27 -20.34 29.49
N ARG A 784 13.98 -20.78 28.26
CA ARG A 784 13.00 -21.85 27.96
C ARG A 784 13.55 -23.27 28.16
N GLY A 785 14.71 -23.41 28.81
CA GLY A 785 15.35 -24.68 29.13
C GLY A 785 16.20 -25.29 28.02
N LYS A 786 16.52 -24.52 26.95
CA LYS A 786 17.36 -25.04 25.87
C LYS A 786 18.79 -25.32 26.37
N PRO A 787 19.35 -26.53 26.19
CA PRO A 787 20.75 -26.82 26.53
C PRO A 787 21.76 -26.08 25.63
N PHE A 788 21.33 -25.69 24.42
CA PHE A 788 22.12 -24.90 23.47
C PHE A 788 21.27 -23.76 22.86
N SER A 789 21.86 -22.56 22.79
CA SER A 789 21.27 -21.37 22.15
C SER A 789 22.05 -20.97 20.89
N GLY A 790 21.48 -20.09 20.05
CA GLY A 790 22.19 -19.51 18.89
C GLY A 790 22.69 -18.09 19.13
N ASP A 791 22.32 -17.52 20.28
CA ASP A 791 22.39 -16.14 20.72
C ASP A 791 22.37 -16.15 22.26
N VAL A 792 22.78 -15.03 22.87
CA VAL A 792 22.71 -14.79 24.32
C VAL A 792 21.85 -13.56 24.57
N ASP A 793 20.56 -13.78 24.87
CA ASP A 793 19.63 -12.70 25.19
C ASP A 793 19.72 -12.33 26.70
N ILE A 794 20.22 -11.14 27.02
CA ILE A 794 20.41 -10.66 28.40
C ILE A 794 19.52 -9.45 28.67
N MET A 795 18.67 -9.51 29.70
CA MET A 795 17.87 -8.38 30.15
C MET A 795 18.36 -7.83 31.49
N LEU A 796 18.78 -6.56 31.50
CA LEU A 796 19.18 -5.79 32.68
C LEU A 796 18.06 -4.82 33.10
N THR A 797 17.94 -4.60 34.40
CA THR A 797 17.04 -3.61 34.99
C THR A 797 17.56 -3.11 36.35
N HIS A 798 17.24 -1.87 36.70
CA HIS A 798 17.64 -1.25 37.96
C HIS A 798 16.41 -0.62 38.65
N PRO A 799 16.25 -0.71 39.99
CA PRO A 799 15.07 -0.20 40.69
C PRO A 799 14.86 1.32 40.60
N ASP A 800 15.96 2.08 40.58
CA ASP A 800 15.94 3.51 40.20
C ASP A 800 15.82 3.64 38.67
N PRO A 801 14.78 4.32 38.14
CA PRO A 801 14.60 4.51 36.71
C PRO A 801 15.75 5.29 36.05
N GLU A 802 16.34 6.27 36.72
CA GLU A 802 17.38 7.13 36.12
C GLU A 802 18.63 6.31 35.74
N ALA A 803 18.99 5.31 36.55
CA ALA A 803 20.07 4.38 36.22
C ALA A 803 19.81 3.60 34.91
N THR A 804 18.55 3.24 34.61
CA THR A 804 18.20 2.58 33.34
C THR A 804 18.08 3.54 32.14
N LEU A 805 18.17 4.86 32.35
CA LEU A 805 17.99 5.85 31.29
C LEU A 805 19.28 6.02 30.47
N ASN A 806 19.19 5.80 29.15
CA ASN A 806 20.30 5.84 28.21
C ASN A 806 21.51 4.97 28.62
N PHE A 807 21.30 3.87 29.35
CA PHE A 807 22.40 3.06 29.89
C PHE A 807 23.14 2.21 28.84
N VAL A 808 22.51 1.93 27.69
CA VAL A 808 23.06 1.05 26.63
C VAL A 808 24.50 1.41 26.23
N PRO A 809 24.85 2.67 25.90
CA PRO A 809 26.21 3.01 25.50
C PRO A 809 27.20 2.80 26.66
N LEU A 810 26.84 3.20 27.88
CA LEU A 810 27.71 3.07 29.05
C LEU A 810 28.17 1.62 29.28
N ILE A 811 27.27 0.65 29.11
CA ILE A 811 27.63 -0.78 29.25
C ILE A 811 28.33 -1.34 28.00
N THR A 812 28.00 -0.91 26.78
CA THR A 812 28.72 -1.37 25.58
C THR A 812 30.14 -0.84 25.50
N ASP A 813 30.32 0.46 25.76
CA ASP A 813 31.61 1.15 25.70
C ASP A 813 32.56 0.51 26.73
N ARG A 814 32.07 0.28 27.96
CA ARG A 814 32.78 -0.45 29.02
C ARG A 814 33.18 -1.88 28.62
N LEU A 815 32.31 -2.61 27.92
CA LEU A 815 32.61 -3.98 27.48
C LEU A 815 33.57 -4.01 26.26
N GLU A 816 33.62 -2.95 25.45
CA GLU A 816 34.58 -2.78 24.36
C GLU A 816 35.95 -2.31 24.88
N GLU A 817 36.01 -1.40 25.86
CA GLU A 817 37.25 -1.01 26.58
C GLU A 817 37.96 -2.22 27.20
N LEU A 818 37.19 -3.15 27.79
CA LEU A 818 37.69 -4.40 28.36
C LEU A 818 37.98 -5.48 27.31
N GLY A 819 37.59 -5.25 26.04
CA GLY A 819 37.81 -6.16 24.91
C GLY A 819 36.90 -7.40 24.85
N TRP A 820 35.87 -7.47 25.70
CA TRP A 820 34.84 -8.52 25.68
C TRP A 820 33.93 -8.37 24.45
N VAL A 821 33.55 -7.15 24.12
CA VAL A 821 32.88 -6.79 22.87
C VAL A 821 33.93 -6.42 21.83
N THR A 822 33.74 -6.93 20.61
CA THR A 822 34.67 -6.71 19.48
C THR A 822 34.08 -5.83 18.37
N ASN A 823 32.75 -5.72 18.35
CA ASN A 823 31.96 -4.87 17.47
C ASN A 823 30.60 -4.64 18.15
N VAL A 824 30.12 -3.40 18.19
CA VAL A 824 28.69 -3.12 18.36
C VAL A 824 28.06 -2.89 16.98
N LEU A 825 26.92 -3.53 16.69
CA LEU A 825 26.32 -3.53 15.34
C LEU A 825 25.02 -2.73 15.25
N GLN A 826 24.31 -2.56 16.37
CA GLN A 826 23.12 -1.73 16.48
C GLN A 826 22.99 -1.22 17.92
N HIS A 827 22.76 0.10 18.06
CA HIS A 827 22.21 0.70 19.28
C HIS A 827 20.75 1.09 19.07
N SER A 828 19.95 0.92 20.11
CA SER A 828 18.59 1.44 20.24
C SER A 828 18.47 2.12 21.60
N LEU A 829 18.14 3.40 21.59
CA LEU A 829 17.72 4.18 22.78
C LEU A 829 16.23 4.51 22.70
N ALA A 830 15.46 3.65 22.01
CA ALA A 830 14.10 3.95 21.59
C ALA A 830 13.12 4.12 22.76
N ASN A 831 13.37 3.51 23.92
CA ASN A 831 12.57 3.63 25.13
C ASN A 831 13.02 4.82 25.99
N SER A 832 14.33 5.04 26.16
CA SER A 832 14.84 6.23 26.85
C SER A 832 14.46 7.53 26.13
N ALA A 833 14.46 7.54 24.79
CA ALA A 833 13.94 8.63 23.96
C ALA A 833 12.41 8.87 24.10
N ARG A 834 11.69 8.06 24.87
CA ARG A 834 10.29 8.27 25.27
C ARG A 834 10.12 8.54 26.77
N GLY A 835 11.21 8.80 27.50
CA GLY A 835 11.18 8.86 28.97
C GLY A 835 10.73 7.53 29.58
N GLN A 836 11.22 6.41 29.03
CA GLN A 836 10.92 5.03 29.47
C GLN A 836 9.44 4.62 29.39
N ALA A 837 8.59 5.39 28.69
CA ALA A 837 7.17 5.11 28.56
C ALA A 837 6.88 4.03 27.48
N PRO A 838 5.91 3.12 27.72
CA PRO A 838 5.46 2.15 26.70
C PRO A 838 4.90 2.86 25.47
N VAL A 839 5.09 2.28 24.28
CA VAL A 839 4.67 2.87 22.98
C VAL A 839 3.22 3.37 23.01
N ALA A 840 3.01 4.66 22.67
CA ALA A 840 1.69 5.26 22.63
C ALA A 840 0.83 4.70 21.48
N TYR A 841 -0.39 4.25 21.80
CA TYR A 841 -1.28 3.53 20.88
C TYR A 841 -1.74 4.36 19.67
N LYS A 842 -1.97 5.67 19.85
CA LYS A 842 -2.60 6.58 18.88
C LYS A 842 -1.60 7.60 18.27
N SER A 843 -0.33 7.22 18.12
CA SER A 843 0.71 8.09 17.52
C SER A 843 0.50 8.26 16.01
N PRO A 844 0.69 9.46 15.41
CA PRO A 844 0.56 9.69 13.97
C PRO A 844 1.80 9.22 13.16
N ARG A 845 2.48 8.16 13.61
CA ARG A 845 3.60 7.53 12.89
C ARG A 845 3.06 6.44 11.94
N PRO A 846 3.74 6.15 10.81
CA PRO A 846 3.30 5.11 9.88
C PRO A 846 3.22 3.73 10.56
N SER A 847 2.31 2.89 10.07
CA SER A 847 2.24 1.46 10.43
C SER A 847 3.57 0.79 10.08
N GLY A 848 4.31 0.37 11.11
CA GLY A 848 5.68 -0.15 10.92
C GLY A 848 6.62 -0.01 12.12
N SER A 849 6.25 0.71 13.20
CA SER A 849 7.02 0.64 14.45
C SER A 849 6.95 -0.78 15.02
N GLY A 850 8.07 -1.51 14.97
CA GLY A 850 8.12 -2.94 15.30
C GLY A 850 7.74 -3.29 16.74
N PHE A 851 7.47 -4.58 16.98
CA PHE A 851 7.07 -5.19 18.26
C PHE A 851 8.14 -5.10 19.39
N ASP A 852 9.25 -4.43 19.16
CA ASP A 852 10.31 -4.34 20.15
C ASP A 852 11.03 -2.99 20.07
N THR A 853 10.54 -2.08 20.91
CA THR A 853 10.96 -0.69 20.99
C THR A 853 11.81 -0.39 22.23
N MET A 854 12.44 -1.42 22.78
CA MET A 854 13.30 -1.36 23.96
C MET A 854 14.64 -0.66 23.69
N ASP A 855 15.28 -0.26 24.78
CA ASP A 855 16.68 0.10 24.78
C ASP A 855 17.51 -1.20 24.70
N LYS A 856 18.42 -1.29 23.74
CA LYS A 856 19.18 -2.53 23.47
C LYS A 856 20.43 -2.27 22.61
N ALA A 857 21.43 -3.11 22.79
CA ALA A 857 22.57 -3.26 21.88
C ALA A 857 22.65 -4.69 21.32
N LEU A 858 22.98 -4.80 20.04
CA LEU A 858 23.34 -6.07 19.39
C LEU A 858 24.86 -6.09 19.21
N VAL A 859 25.56 -6.99 19.91
CA VAL A 859 27.03 -6.98 20.01
C VAL A 859 27.68 -8.31 19.63
N VAL A 860 28.94 -8.22 19.20
CA VAL A 860 29.81 -9.38 18.93
C VAL A 860 30.73 -9.60 20.12
N TRP A 861 30.35 -10.52 20.99
CA TRP A 861 31.16 -10.96 22.11
C TRP A 861 32.30 -11.88 21.67
N ARG A 862 33.43 -11.84 22.38
CA ARG A 862 34.47 -12.87 22.32
C ARG A 862 35.16 -12.94 23.67
N ASP A 863 35.21 -14.12 24.27
CA ASP A 863 35.85 -14.34 25.57
C ASP A 863 37.34 -13.95 25.54
N ILE A 864 37.76 -13.05 26.43
CA ILE A 864 39.16 -12.57 26.52
C ILE A 864 40.08 -13.53 27.29
N ARG A 865 39.54 -14.58 27.92
CA ARG A 865 40.25 -15.58 28.71
C ARG A 865 40.80 -16.68 27.80
N TYR A 866 42.09 -16.61 27.47
CA TYR A 866 42.79 -17.65 26.71
C TYR A 866 44.26 -17.73 27.13
N ASP A 867 44.91 -18.83 26.79
CA ASP A 867 46.33 -19.05 27.07
C ASP A 867 47.22 -18.25 26.09
N LYS A 868 47.57 -17.03 26.50
CA LYS A 868 48.48 -16.11 25.79
C LYS A 868 49.91 -16.64 25.65
N ALA A 869 50.31 -17.69 26.37
CA ALA A 869 51.62 -18.33 26.20
C ALA A 869 51.60 -19.40 25.08
N LYS A 870 50.41 -19.89 24.70
CA LYS A 870 50.22 -20.83 23.57
C LYS A 870 49.73 -20.16 22.28
N HIS A 871 49.00 -19.05 22.38
CA HIS A 871 48.38 -18.39 21.23
C HIS A 871 48.68 -16.88 21.22
N GLU A 872 49.33 -16.41 20.15
CA GLU A 872 49.61 -14.98 19.88
C GLU A 872 48.33 -14.15 19.68
N LYS A 873 47.28 -14.79 19.14
CA LYS A 873 45.97 -14.19 18.88
C LYS A 873 44.90 -15.00 19.61
N ASN A 874 43.87 -14.34 20.11
CA ASN A 874 42.76 -14.97 20.80
C ASN A 874 42.09 -16.05 19.91
N PRO A 875 42.10 -17.33 20.29
CA PRO A 875 41.48 -18.41 19.51
C PRO A 875 39.99 -18.60 19.81
N ASN A 876 39.44 -17.88 20.80
CA ASN A 876 38.04 -18.02 21.19
C ASN A 876 37.11 -17.46 20.11
N ILE A 877 36.02 -18.18 19.85
CA ILE A 877 35.04 -17.82 18.81
C ILE A 877 34.12 -16.67 19.23
N HIS A 878 33.56 -16.01 18.22
CA HIS A 878 32.70 -14.85 18.37
C HIS A 878 31.24 -15.29 18.59
N ARG A 879 30.55 -14.70 19.58
CA ARG A 879 29.16 -14.98 19.93
C ARG A 879 28.26 -13.76 19.68
N ARG A 880 27.00 -14.01 19.31
CA ARG A 880 25.97 -12.96 19.23
C ARG A 880 25.35 -12.76 20.61
N VAL A 881 25.36 -11.54 21.11
CA VAL A 881 24.81 -11.19 22.42
C VAL A 881 23.90 -9.96 22.27
N ASP A 882 22.69 -10.08 22.79
CA ASP A 882 21.65 -9.05 22.74
C ASP A 882 21.47 -8.51 24.17
N ILE A 883 22.04 -7.33 24.45
CA ILE A 883 21.97 -6.68 25.77
C ILE A 883 20.80 -5.71 25.77
N ILE A 884 19.79 -5.97 26.62
CA ILE A 884 18.50 -5.29 26.62
C ILE A 884 18.28 -4.60 27.97
N ILE A 885 17.94 -3.31 27.96
CA ILE A 885 17.67 -2.53 29.18
C ILE A 885 16.16 -2.31 29.31
N THR A 886 15.59 -2.74 30.44
CA THR A 886 14.18 -2.49 30.79
C THR A 886 14.04 -1.68 32.08
N PRO A 887 13.15 -0.65 32.10
CA PRO A 887 12.77 0.02 33.34
C PRO A 887 12.16 -0.95 34.36
N TRP A 888 12.41 -0.74 35.66
CA TRP A 888 11.85 -1.60 36.72
C TRP A 888 10.32 -1.75 36.66
N LYS A 889 9.62 -0.70 36.22
CA LYS A 889 8.15 -0.65 36.09
C LYS A 889 7.61 -1.51 34.94
N THR A 890 8.46 -1.99 34.04
CA THR A 890 8.08 -2.81 32.87
C THR A 890 8.96 -4.06 32.74
N ALA A 891 9.65 -4.46 33.81
CA ALA A 891 10.56 -5.59 33.76
C ALA A 891 9.81 -6.90 33.50
N GLY A 892 8.67 -7.15 34.16
CA GLY A 892 7.83 -8.31 33.88
C GLY A 892 7.33 -8.36 32.43
N CYS A 893 6.92 -7.21 31.89
CA CYS A 893 6.50 -7.06 30.50
C CYS A 893 7.65 -7.33 29.50
N GLY A 894 8.82 -6.75 29.74
CA GLY A 894 10.01 -6.96 28.91
C GLY A 894 10.48 -8.41 28.93
N ILE A 895 10.55 -9.02 30.11
CA ILE A 895 10.92 -10.44 30.29
C ILE A 895 9.96 -11.33 29.49
N LEU A 896 8.65 -11.08 29.55
CA LEU A 896 7.66 -11.81 28.77
C LEU A 896 7.79 -11.54 27.25
N GLY A 897 8.11 -10.30 26.89
CA GLY A 897 8.37 -9.82 25.53
C GLY A 897 9.64 -10.37 24.88
N TRP A 898 10.58 -10.90 25.66
CA TRP A 898 11.83 -11.50 25.17
C TRP A 898 12.03 -12.99 25.54
N SER A 899 11.27 -13.55 26.48
CA SER A 899 11.37 -14.98 26.84
C SER A 899 10.79 -15.94 25.79
N GLY A 900 10.05 -15.46 24.78
CA GLY A 900 9.43 -16.26 23.72
C GLY A 900 8.43 -17.33 24.23
N GLY A 901 8.10 -18.34 23.42
CA GLY A 901 8.42 -18.49 21.99
C GLY A 901 7.67 -17.51 21.08
N THR A 902 8.00 -17.50 19.79
CA THR A 902 7.45 -16.52 18.82
C THR A 902 5.93 -16.66 18.63
N THR A 903 5.42 -17.90 18.56
CA THR A 903 3.97 -18.17 18.48
C THR A 903 3.27 -17.81 19.79
N PHE A 904 3.87 -18.14 20.95
CA PHE A 904 3.36 -17.79 22.28
C PHE A 904 3.16 -16.27 22.42
N GLN A 905 4.15 -15.47 22.01
CA GLN A 905 4.08 -14.01 22.09
C GLN A 905 3.09 -13.42 21.07
N ARG A 906 3.04 -13.96 19.85
CA ARG A 906 2.01 -13.62 18.85
C ARG A 906 0.62 -13.84 19.43
N ASP A 907 0.38 -15.01 20.03
CA ASP A 907 -0.93 -15.37 20.57
C ASP A 907 -1.25 -14.62 21.86
N LEU A 908 -0.26 -14.31 22.72
CA LEU A 908 -0.40 -13.41 23.87
C LEU A 908 -0.90 -12.02 23.44
N ARG A 909 -0.24 -11.40 22.45
CA ARG A 909 -0.66 -10.09 21.90
C ARG A 909 -2.10 -10.12 21.38
N ARG A 910 -2.49 -11.23 20.76
CA ARG A 910 -3.83 -11.40 20.17
C ARG A 910 -4.88 -11.72 21.25
N TYR A 911 -4.52 -12.51 22.26
CA TYR A 911 -5.34 -12.77 23.45
C TYR A 911 -5.65 -11.46 24.18
N VAL A 912 -4.66 -10.67 24.59
CA VAL A 912 -4.93 -9.42 25.33
C VAL A 912 -5.70 -8.39 24.49
N ARG A 913 -5.48 -8.36 23.17
CA ARG A 913 -6.24 -7.52 22.22
C ARG A 913 -7.72 -7.92 22.15
N LYS A 914 -8.05 -9.21 22.05
CA LYS A 914 -9.44 -9.68 21.88
C LYS A 914 -10.18 -9.93 23.21
N VAL A 915 -9.47 -10.17 24.33
CA VAL A 915 -10.06 -10.51 25.65
C VAL A 915 -10.07 -9.33 26.64
N LYS A 916 -9.10 -8.40 26.54
CA LYS A 916 -8.99 -7.25 27.46
C LYS A 916 -9.12 -5.89 26.77
N ASP A 917 -9.09 -5.85 25.45
CA ASP A 917 -8.87 -4.65 24.62
C ASP A 917 -7.57 -3.89 24.97
N TRP A 918 -6.50 -4.64 25.23
CA TRP A 918 -5.17 -4.09 25.55
C TRP A 918 -4.18 -4.28 24.40
N LYS A 919 -3.14 -3.44 24.37
CA LYS A 919 -1.98 -3.55 23.48
C LYS A 919 -0.73 -3.85 24.31
N PHE A 920 -0.15 -5.02 24.08
CA PHE A 920 1.14 -5.45 24.65
C PHE A 920 2.29 -5.15 23.67
N ASP A 921 3.34 -4.55 24.19
CA ASP A 921 4.67 -4.39 23.58
C ASP A 921 5.72 -4.85 24.61
N SER A 922 6.95 -5.17 24.19
CA SER A 922 8.04 -5.44 25.14
C SER A 922 8.30 -4.26 26.10
N SER A 923 7.95 -3.03 25.70
CA SER A 923 8.01 -1.84 26.56
C SER A 923 6.83 -1.66 27.52
N GLY A 924 5.84 -2.56 27.56
CA GLY A 924 4.75 -2.53 28.53
C GLY A 924 3.34 -2.71 27.94
N MET A 925 2.33 -2.53 28.80
CA MET A 925 0.92 -2.66 28.44
C MET A 925 0.21 -1.30 28.33
N ARG A 926 -0.63 -1.15 27.30
CA ARG A 926 -1.51 -0.01 27.08
C ARG A 926 -2.96 -0.46 27.00
N ASP A 927 -3.90 0.32 27.53
CA ASP A 927 -5.31 0.15 27.17
C ASP A 927 -5.55 0.73 25.76
N ARG A 928 -6.43 0.13 24.95
CA ARG A 928 -6.73 0.64 23.61
C ARG A 928 -7.83 1.70 23.60
N ARG A 929 -8.68 1.73 24.63
CA ARG A 929 -9.90 2.56 24.68
C ARG A 929 -9.52 4.04 24.78
N ASP A 930 -8.84 4.40 25.87
CA ASP A 930 -8.23 5.71 26.10
C ASP A 930 -6.82 5.81 25.48
N GLY A 931 -5.91 4.90 25.83
CA GLY A 931 -4.48 4.92 25.49
C GLY A 931 -3.55 4.96 26.72
N GLU A 932 -4.08 4.80 27.93
CA GLU A 932 -3.33 4.91 29.19
C GLU A 932 -2.35 3.75 29.39
N TRP A 933 -1.34 3.98 30.23
CA TRP A 933 -0.35 2.98 30.62
C TRP A 933 -0.91 2.14 31.76
N LEU A 934 -1.12 0.85 31.48
CA LEU A 934 -1.52 -0.12 32.48
C LEU A 934 -0.27 -0.63 33.20
N ASP A 935 -0.04 -0.14 34.42
CA ASP A 935 0.97 -0.68 35.31
C ASP A 935 0.48 -1.99 35.94
N LEU A 936 0.77 -3.11 35.26
CA LEU A 936 0.37 -4.44 35.69
C LEU A 936 1.26 -5.03 36.79
N GLU A 937 2.40 -4.41 37.09
CA GLU A 937 3.49 -5.03 37.86
C GLU A 937 4.06 -4.13 38.97
N GLY A 938 3.52 -2.93 39.15
CA GLY A 938 3.85 -1.99 40.24
C GLY A 938 3.38 -2.43 41.63
N SER A 939 2.54 -3.47 41.74
CA SER A 939 2.20 -4.08 43.03
C SER A 939 3.33 -4.96 43.60
N VAL A 940 4.39 -5.23 42.84
CA VAL A 940 5.54 -6.02 43.28
C VAL A 940 6.54 -5.11 43.95
N VAL A 941 6.50 -5.09 45.29
CA VAL A 941 7.34 -4.23 46.14
C VAL A 941 8.64 -4.94 46.52
N GLY A 942 9.72 -4.15 46.65
CA GLY A 942 11.07 -4.62 46.97
C GLY A 942 11.91 -4.90 45.72
N TRP A 943 13.18 -5.21 45.94
CA TRP A 943 14.18 -5.54 44.91
C TRP A 943 15.05 -6.71 45.39
N GLY A 944 15.82 -7.33 44.49
CA GLY A 944 16.64 -8.50 44.79
C GLY A 944 16.12 -9.80 44.18
N GLU A 945 16.63 -10.93 44.65
CA GLU A 945 16.38 -12.26 44.07
C GLU A 945 14.88 -12.61 43.98
N GLY A 946 14.48 -13.29 42.91
CA GLY A 946 13.10 -13.69 42.65
C GLY A 946 12.16 -12.57 42.16
N LYS A 947 12.43 -11.29 42.45
CA LYS A 947 11.52 -10.16 42.15
C LYS A 947 11.19 -10.00 40.67
N LEU A 948 12.12 -10.30 39.78
CA LEU A 948 11.88 -10.31 38.33
C LEU A 948 10.86 -11.38 37.91
N ARG A 949 10.85 -12.55 38.57
CA ARG A 949 9.85 -13.60 38.35
C ARG A 949 8.50 -13.23 38.97
N GLU A 950 8.48 -12.61 40.16
CA GLU A 950 7.24 -12.07 40.74
C GLU A 950 6.56 -11.05 39.80
N LYS A 951 7.34 -10.13 39.20
CA LYS A 951 6.82 -9.15 38.22
C LYS A 951 6.23 -9.82 36.98
N GLU A 952 6.94 -10.79 36.40
CA GLU A 952 6.43 -11.54 35.26
C GLU A 952 5.15 -12.34 35.60
N MET A 953 5.11 -13.00 36.77
CA MET A 953 3.91 -13.68 37.27
C MET A 953 2.72 -12.72 37.42
N LYS A 954 2.96 -11.50 37.91
CA LYS A 954 1.93 -10.47 38.05
C LYS A 954 1.34 -10.04 36.69
N VAL A 955 2.16 -9.96 35.64
CA VAL A 955 1.67 -9.67 34.27
C VAL A 955 0.71 -10.77 33.78
N PHE A 956 0.99 -12.05 34.02
CA PHE A 956 0.06 -13.15 33.70
C PHE A 956 -1.25 -13.03 34.48
N GLU A 957 -1.17 -12.84 35.80
CA GLU A 957 -2.33 -12.71 36.70
C GLU A 957 -3.26 -11.58 36.25
N MET A 958 -2.73 -10.39 35.99
CA MET A 958 -3.51 -9.23 35.54
C MET A 958 -4.09 -9.42 34.12
N CYS A 959 -3.38 -10.15 33.25
CA CYS A 959 -3.91 -10.60 31.97
C CYS A 959 -5.04 -11.65 32.12
N GLY A 960 -5.28 -12.22 33.30
CA GLY A 960 -6.24 -13.30 33.51
C GLY A 960 -5.78 -14.65 32.94
N LEU A 961 -4.47 -14.80 32.72
CA LEU A 961 -3.86 -16.05 32.26
C LEU A 961 -3.37 -16.88 33.45
N ALA A 962 -3.54 -18.20 33.36
CA ALA A 962 -2.82 -19.10 34.24
C ALA A 962 -1.31 -18.94 34.00
N TRP A 963 -0.53 -18.89 35.08
CA TRP A 963 0.93 -18.84 34.99
C TRP A 963 1.48 -20.01 34.16
N ARG A 964 2.45 -19.71 33.31
CA ARG A 964 3.22 -20.70 32.54
C ARG A 964 4.70 -20.47 32.80
N GLU A 965 5.40 -21.49 33.27
CA GLU A 965 6.85 -21.41 33.45
C GLU A 965 7.55 -21.22 32.09
N PRO A 966 8.74 -20.60 32.03
CA PRO A 966 9.41 -20.31 30.76
C PRO A 966 9.60 -21.53 29.84
N TRP A 967 9.88 -22.71 30.41
CA TRP A 967 10.02 -23.99 29.68
C TRP A 967 8.69 -24.57 29.17
N GLU A 968 7.54 -24.01 29.58
CA GLU A 968 6.21 -24.33 29.07
C GLU A 968 5.78 -23.40 27.90
N ARG A 969 6.70 -22.63 27.30
CA ARG A 969 6.39 -21.64 26.26
C ARG A 969 7.01 -21.97 24.89
N CYS A 970 7.40 -23.23 24.69
CA CYS A 970 8.22 -23.73 23.58
C CYS A 970 7.47 -23.94 22.25
N THR A 971 6.69 -22.93 21.88
CA THR A 971 5.72 -22.92 20.76
C THR A 971 6.31 -22.64 19.37
N GLY A 972 7.65 -22.72 19.20
CA GLY A 972 8.40 -22.17 18.06
C GLY A 972 9.01 -23.18 17.12
#